data_AF-A0A0D3IZW8-F1
#
_entry.id   AF-A0A0D3IZW8-F1
#
_cell.length_a   1.000
_cell.length_b   1.000
_cell.length_c   1.000
_cell.angle_alpha   90.00
_cell.angle_beta   90.00
_cell.angle_gamma   90.00
#
_symmetry.space_group_name_H-M   'P 1'
#
loop_
_entity.id
_entity.type
_entity.pdbx_description
1 polymer ?
#
loop_
_entity_poly.entity_id
_entity_poly.type
_entity_poly.pdbx_seq_one_letter_code
_entity_poly.pdbx_strand_id
1 'polypeptide(L)'
;MPVPERPTVARPSNQYIARTRKSENVKLNVNTLPSSYDSIQSTRELDKVCAPTDVGCGFWCSGMLFYLLMGMVLAVPVYLAIILGSVAVALCTLLSAPACLGLVVWFRSLEPKGDPYWAFLLMLQRTNLAQKLMAPTTARQDFPVDCMRPKRTLRKVDIPFTGGLYAPVENEEEFMPESGALFPGLNWTPADLLSGARILFLPFDGRWGTPTSFEPGVNPVAFAMKLVGSVYPTIVQDWSAEEKQSDEGLARFCRDGIGAHRVERVPDGHPDAEYGYFVLRTNALAAYETRPGLATYGGDIYFDSEWKVTCIVRAERDPDAEWWRPPALKVYRPGSAAWVYAKFCARSSVLSLVTMIDHLYNCHWHQANTITIATREQLSPTHPVRRFLVPFQFFTISINKQAVSGLAAWMSTVPRLFAFTRQGLASAYADAPAAVSNDEDERFGAGEVLRQRAQTLNTPYHVYACRYYEAVEVFVTQYLDTFYPSAEAMEADAELAGFLEQLVAMRNMEARHGATDKLDLAGLSAAEKRRVVLNVLSSFVFHVTMLHEQVGSVQVYVQDVSWASFHWKEDETIGTKEAAYGGAILMALTSTPMPKLMVTPGGPRDWTFLFPAEGDTLKALQGGFADFQSKLVRLASDVEEHNKVRPHEAVFTVNPRYLETSVSV
;
A
#
# COMPACT_ATOMS: atom_id res chain seq x y z
N MET A 1 -26.52 18.12 -57.59
CA MET A 1 -27.14 17.75 -56.31
C MET A 1 -26.02 17.47 -55.32
N PRO A 2 -26.07 18.05 -54.11
CA PRO A 2 -24.93 18.09 -53.20
C PRO A 2 -24.73 16.78 -52.44
N VAL A 3 -23.47 16.54 -52.06
CA VAL A 3 -22.97 15.41 -51.28
C VAL A 3 -23.54 15.47 -49.85
N PRO A 4 -24.00 14.36 -49.25
CA PRO A 4 -24.45 14.37 -47.87
C PRO A 4 -23.25 14.50 -46.91
N GLU A 5 -23.35 15.44 -45.99
CA GLU A 5 -22.41 15.67 -44.89
C GLU A 5 -22.32 14.42 -43.98
N ARG A 6 -21.09 14.05 -43.63
CA ARG A 6 -20.82 13.03 -42.61
C ARG A 6 -21.20 13.57 -41.23
N PRO A 7 -21.80 12.76 -40.34
CA PRO A 7 -22.07 13.19 -38.97
C PRO A 7 -20.77 13.43 -38.22
N THR A 8 -20.68 14.62 -37.63
CA THR A 8 -19.66 15.04 -36.68
C THR A 8 -19.74 14.18 -35.42
N VAL A 9 -18.72 13.35 -35.21
CA VAL A 9 -18.51 12.62 -33.96
C VAL A 9 -18.29 13.63 -32.84
N ALA A 10 -19.15 13.59 -31.81
CA ALA A 10 -18.96 14.33 -30.58
C ALA A 10 -17.69 13.83 -29.89
N ARG A 11 -16.67 14.71 -29.82
CA ARG A 11 -15.48 14.48 -29.00
C ARG A 11 -15.87 14.67 -27.53
N PRO A 12 -15.42 13.81 -26.59
CA PRO A 12 -15.34 14.21 -25.20
C PRO A 12 -14.38 15.40 -25.08
N SER A 13 -14.76 16.39 -24.30
CA SER A 13 -14.03 17.64 -24.12
C SER A 13 -12.71 17.42 -23.39
N ASN A 14 -11.65 17.09 -24.14
CA ASN A 14 -10.27 17.33 -23.72
C ASN A 14 -9.98 18.84 -23.79
N GLN A 15 -10.47 19.59 -22.79
CA GLN A 15 -9.98 20.93 -22.48
C GLN A 15 -9.32 20.92 -21.10
N TYR A 16 -8.19 20.24 -20.99
CA TYR A 16 -7.16 20.62 -20.03
C TYR A 16 -6.01 21.27 -20.78
N ILE A 17 -6.16 22.57 -21.00
CA ILE A 17 -5.06 23.43 -21.41
C ILE A 17 -4.02 23.40 -20.28
N ALA A 18 -2.84 22.87 -20.60
CA ALA A 18 -1.64 23.08 -19.82
C ALA A 18 -1.43 24.59 -19.60
N ARG A 19 -1.79 25.11 -18.43
CA ARG A 19 -1.29 26.40 -17.97
C ARG A 19 0.16 26.20 -17.56
N THR A 20 1.04 26.39 -18.54
CA THR A 20 2.43 26.76 -18.29
C THR A 20 2.43 27.98 -17.38
N ARG A 21 2.83 27.80 -16.11
CA ARG A 21 3.27 28.93 -15.29
C ARG A 21 4.47 29.53 -15.99
N LYS A 22 4.27 30.68 -16.65
CA LYS A 22 5.35 31.64 -16.82
C LYS A 22 5.90 31.91 -15.43
N SER A 23 7.15 31.54 -15.20
CA SER A 23 7.93 32.02 -14.09
C SER A 23 8.05 33.54 -14.25
N GLU A 24 7.19 34.28 -13.56
CA GLU A 24 7.49 35.68 -13.30
C GLU A 24 8.74 35.70 -12.42
N ASN A 25 9.80 36.28 -12.98
CA ASN A 25 11.02 36.62 -12.26
C ASN A 25 10.66 37.56 -11.10
N VAL A 26 10.45 36.99 -9.92
CA VAL A 26 10.52 37.75 -8.67
C VAL A 26 12.00 38.06 -8.45
N LYS A 27 12.43 39.23 -8.93
CA LYS A 27 13.67 39.86 -8.45
C LYS A 27 13.50 40.08 -6.96
N LEU A 28 14.26 39.32 -6.16
CA LEU A 28 14.52 39.66 -4.76
C LEU A 28 15.21 41.03 -4.75
N ASN A 29 14.44 42.05 -4.39
CA ASN A 29 14.92 43.41 -4.22
C ASN A 29 15.64 43.48 -2.86
N VAL A 30 16.94 43.23 -2.89
CA VAL A 30 17.86 43.52 -1.81
C VAL A 30 18.04 45.04 -1.79
N ASN A 31 17.20 45.76 -1.03
CA ASN A 31 17.43 47.13 -0.58
C ASN A 31 16.28 47.58 0.33
N THR A 32 16.38 47.29 1.62
CA THR A 32 15.69 48.04 2.70
C THR A 32 16.50 47.89 3.99
N LEU A 33 17.62 48.61 4.07
CA LEU A 33 18.26 48.98 5.33
C LEU A 33 18.01 50.48 5.53
N PRO A 34 17.34 50.92 6.60
CA PRO A 34 17.35 52.32 6.98
C PRO A 34 18.71 52.63 7.63
N SER A 35 19.52 53.38 6.91
CA SER A 35 20.60 54.19 7.45
C SER A 35 20.02 55.36 8.25
N SER A 36 20.32 55.45 9.54
CA SER A 36 20.29 56.73 10.25
C SER A 36 21.48 56.79 11.20
N TYR A 37 22.57 57.35 10.68
CA TYR A 37 23.61 58.01 11.44
C TYR A 37 23.31 59.52 11.47
N ASP A 38 23.85 60.20 12.49
CA ASP A 38 23.76 61.62 12.84
C ASP A 38 22.56 61.98 13.73
N SER A 39 22.69 62.54 14.93
CA SER A 39 23.77 63.36 15.51
C SER A 39 23.56 63.45 17.03
N ILE A 40 24.64 63.54 17.81
CA ILE A 40 24.83 64.47 18.94
C ILE A 40 26.31 64.42 19.28
N GLN A 41 27.00 65.52 18.98
CA GLN A 41 28.35 65.80 19.42
C GLN A 41 28.35 66.37 20.85
N SER A 42 29.50 66.13 21.49
CA SER A 42 30.15 66.95 22.53
C SER A 42 29.62 66.83 23.96
N THR A 43 30.46 66.29 24.85
CA THR A 43 31.37 67.01 25.79
C THR A 43 32.26 65.94 26.45
N ARG A 44 33.55 65.84 26.12
CA ARG A 44 34.69 66.40 26.90
C ARG A 44 34.38 66.55 28.40
N GLU A 45 34.88 65.61 29.19
CA GLU A 45 35.73 65.81 30.37
C GLU A 45 35.70 64.55 31.26
N LEU A 46 36.85 63.87 31.38
CA LEU A 46 37.39 63.29 32.63
C LEU A 46 38.65 62.46 32.29
N ASP A 47 39.67 63.14 31.77
CA ASP A 47 41.05 62.76 32.01
C ASP A 47 41.39 63.17 33.44
N LYS A 48 41.58 62.20 34.34
CA LYS A 48 42.57 62.24 35.43
C LYS A 48 42.51 60.96 36.27
N VAL A 49 43.70 60.50 36.63
CA VAL A 49 44.04 59.49 37.67
C VAL A 49 44.07 58.03 37.22
N CYS A 50 45.20 57.62 36.63
CA CYS A 50 46.17 56.72 37.29
C CYS A 50 47.34 56.42 36.35
N ALA A 51 48.54 56.88 36.73
CA ALA A 51 49.78 56.59 36.04
C ALA A 51 50.17 55.10 36.21
N PRO A 52 50.72 54.45 35.17
CA PRO A 52 51.21 53.08 35.24
C PRO A 52 52.66 53.07 35.74
N THR A 53 52.87 53.22 37.05
CA THR A 53 54.21 53.01 37.64
C THR A 53 54.24 52.13 38.89
N ASP A 54 53.10 51.59 39.36
CA ASP A 54 53.08 50.80 40.62
C ASP A 54 52.29 49.48 40.53
N VAL A 55 52.30 48.79 39.39
CA VAL A 55 51.83 47.38 39.34
C VAL A 55 53.03 46.47 39.11
N GLY A 56 53.57 45.97 40.21
CA GLY A 56 54.75 45.14 40.25
C GLY A 56 54.71 43.99 39.24
N CYS A 57 55.83 43.80 38.54
CA CYS A 57 56.13 42.71 37.62
C CYS A 57 55.83 41.30 38.20
N GLY A 58 55.63 41.18 39.52
CA GLY A 58 55.24 39.94 40.19
C GLY A 58 53.82 39.44 39.88
N PHE A 59 52.82 40.31 39.65
CA PHE A 59 51.42 39.86 39.50
C PHE A 59 51.13 39.28 38.11
N TRP A 60 51.73 39.86 37.06
CA TRP A 60 51.59 39.35 35.69
C TRP A 60 52.45 38.10 35.44
N CYS A 61 53.66 38.03 36.02
CA CYS A 61 54.49 36.83 35.91
C CYS A 61 53.94 35.64 36.72
N SER A 62 53.36 35.87 37.91
CA SER A 62 52.71 34.81 38.69
C SER A 62 51.34 34.40 38.13
N GLY A 63 50.56 35.36 37.62
CA GLY A 63 49.29 35.08 36.95
C GLY A 63 49.47 34.27 35.66
N MET A 64 50.46 34.61 34.83
CA MET A 64 50.74 33.85 33.61
C MET A 64 51.23 32.43 33.92
N LEU A 65 52.06 32.27 34.96
CA LEU A 65 52.47 30.95 35.43
C LEU A 65 51.27 30.15 35.98
N PHE A 66 50.36 30.80 36.69
CA PHE A 66 49.13 30.18 37.19
C PHE A 66 48.19 29.75 36.05
N TYR A 67 47.98 30.58 35.03
CA TYR A 67 47.15 30.20 33.87
C TYR A 67 47.82 29.13 32.99
N LEU A 68 49.14 29.14 32.86
CA LEU A 68 49.88 28.06 32.19
C LEU A 68 49.81 26.76 32.98
N LEU A 69 49.95 26.81 34.31
CA LEU A 69 49.79 25.66 35.19
C LEU A 69 48.35 25.14 35.18
N MET A 70 47.35 26.00 35.26
CA MET A 70 45.93 25.63 35.19
C MET A 70 45.58 25.08 33.80
N GLY A 71 46.13 25.67 32.74
CA GLY A 71 46.04 25.16 31.38
C GLY A 71 46.68 23.79 31.22
N MET A 72 47.84 23.53 31.82
CA MET A 72 48.47 22.20 31.84
C MET A 72 47.67 21.19 32.68
N VAL A 73 47.13 21.61 33.83
CA VAL A 73 46.31 20.77 34.71
C VAL A 73 44.97 20.42 34.06
N LEU A 74 44.39 21.31 33.23
CA LEU A 74 43.16 21.05 32.47
C LEU A 74 43.43 20.36 31.12
N ALA A 75 44.59 20.55 30.51
CA ALA A 75 44.96 19.88 29.26
C ALA A 75 45.10 18.38 29.46
N VAL A 76 45.62 17.91 30.60
CA VAL A 76 45.75 16.48 30.91
C VAL A 76 44.39 15.74 30.93
N PRO A 77 43.36 16.16 31.69
CA PRO A 77 42.05 15.49 31.67
C PRO A 77 41.34 15.63 30.32
N VAL A 78 41.48 16.74 29.59
CA VAL A 78 40.93 16.88 28.24
C VAL A 78 41.61 15.93 27.26
N TYR A 79 42.94 15.84 27.30
CA TYR A 79 43.73 14.92 26.48
C TYR A 79 43.43 13.45 26.81
N LEU A 80 43.29 13.12 28.11
CA LEU A 80 42.86 11.79 28.55
C LEU A 80 41.44 11.47 28.09
N ALA A 81 40.51 12.43 28.14
CA ALA A 81 39.14 12.23 27.62
C ALA A 81 39.14 11.98 26.10
N ILE A 82 39.96 12.70 25.33
CA ILE A 82 40.11 12.49 23.89
C ILE A 82 40.73 11.11 23.61
N ILE A 83 41.76 10.70 24.34
CA ILE A 83 42.37 9.38 24.19
C ILE A 83 41.38 8.28 24.57
N LEU A 84 40.71 8.38 25.71
CA LEU A 84 39.73 7.39 26.17
C LEU A 84 38.54 7.30 25.21
N GLY A 85 38.06 8.44 24.69
CA GLY A 85 37.04 8.47 23.64
C GLY A 85 37.52 7.80 22.35
N SER A 86 38.76 8.06 21.94
CA SER A 86 39.36 7.44 20.74
C SER A 86 39.56 5.93 20.92
N VAL A 87 40.00 5.50 22.09
CA VAL A 87 40.15 4.08 22.47
C VAL A 87 38.80 3.38 22.53
N ALA A 88 37.76 4.03 23.08
CA ALA A 88 36.40 3.49 23.10
C ALA A 88 35.84 3.33 21.68
N VAL A 89 36.01 4.31 20.80
CA VAL A 89 35.62 4.21 19.38
C VAL A 89 36.40 3.10 18.68
N ALA A 90 37.72 3.01 18.91
CA ALA A 90 38.55 1.96 18.34
C ALA A 90 38.14 0.55 18.83
N LEU A 91 37.84 0.40 20.12
CA LEU A 91 37.35 -0.86 20.70
C LEU A 91 35.96 -1.22 20.17
N CYS A 92 35.01 -0.28 20.11
CA CYS A 92 33.71 -0.52 19.50
C CYS A 92 33.86 -0.93 18.03
N THR A 93 34.77 -0.30 17.29
CA THR A 93 35.06 -0.67 15.89
C THR A 93 35.69 -2.06 15.80
N LEU A 94 36.67 -2.38 16.65
CA LEU A 94 37.33 -3.69 16.68
C LEU A 94 36.38 -4.82 17.11
N LEU A 95 35.47 -4.57 18.06
CA LEU A 95 34.49 -5.54 18.53
C LEU A 95 33.33 -5.73 17.54
N SER A 96 32.93 -4.67 16.82
CA SER A 96 31.89 -4.75 15.79
C SER A 96 32.42 -5.21 14.44
N ALA A 97 33.70 -5.01 14.12
CA ALA A 97 34.28 -5.37 12.82
C ALA A 97 34.12 -6.85 12.45
N PRO A 98 34.31 -7.84 13.34
CA PRO A 98 34.04 -9.24 13.03
C PRO A 98 32.56 -9.52 12.74
N ALA A 99 31.64 -8.85 13.44
CA ALA A 99 30.21 -8.98 13.18
C ALA A 99 29.82 -8.31 11.86
N CYS A 100 30.32 -7.11 11.58
CA CYS A 100 30.12 -6.41 10.30
C CYS A 100 30.75 -7.17 9.13
N LEU A 101 31.96 -7.72 9.30
CA LEU A 101 32.63 -8.53 8.29
C LEU A 101 31.91 -9.87 8.11
N GLY A 102 31.43 -10.49 9.19
CA GLY A 102 30.59 -11.68 9.15
C GLY A 102 29.30 -11.42 8.39
N LEU A 103 28.63 -10.30 8.64
CA LEU A 103 27.46 -9.85 7.89
C LEU A 103 27.81 -9.60 6.42
N VAL A 104 28.91 -8.90 6.10
CA VAL A 104 29.31 -8.64 4.70
C VAL A 104 29.68 -9.93 3.96
N VAL A 105 30.42 -10.84 4.59
CA VAL A 105 30.78 -12.14 4.02
C VAL A 105 29.53 -13.00 3.85
N TRP A 106 28.62 -12.97 4.81
CA TRP A 106 27.34 -13.66 4.70
C TRP A 106 26.44 -13.04 3.62
N PHE A 107 26.35 -11.71 3.51
CA PHE A 107 25.66 -11.00 2.43
C PHE A 107 26.25 -11.34 1.07
N ARG A 108 27.58 -11.47 0.97
CA ARG A 108 28.26 -11.87 -0.28
C ARG A 108 28.16 -13.37 -0.55
N SER A 109 27.94 -14.21 0.46
CA SER A 109 27.74 -15.64 0.30
C SER A 109 26.28 -16.01 -0.02
N LEU A 110 25.34 -15.11 0.24
CA LEU A 110 23.99 -15.11 -0.33
C LEU A 110 24.09 -14.73 -1.82
N GLU A 111 24.63 -15.64 -2.66
CA GLU A 111 24.52 -15.52 -4.12
C GLU A 111 23.03 -15.37 -4.54
N PRO A 112 22.74 -14.64 -5.64
CA PRO A 112 23.56 -14.57 -6.86
C PRO A 112 23.96 -13.14 -7.24
N LYS A 113 24.88 -13.04 -8.21
CA LYS A 113 25.16 -11.83 -9.01
C LYS A 113 23.87 -11.00 -9.22
N GLY A 114 23.67 -9.94 -8.44
CA GLY A 114 22.39 -9.23 -8.36
C GLY A 114 22.42 -8.04 -7.40
N ASP A 115 21.30 -7.33 -7.31
CA ASP A 115 21.17 -6.09 -6.53
C ASP A 115 21.12 -6.39 -5.00
N PRO A 116 22.07 -5.83 -4.20
CA PRO A 116 22.19 -6.12 -2.76
C PRO A 116 20.94 -5.75 -1.96
N TYR A 117 20.07 -4.88 -2.49
CA TYR A 117 18.77 -4.57 -1.90
C TYR A 117 17.92 -5.83 -1.70
N TRP A 118 17.86 -6.70 -2.71
CA TRP A 118 17.00 -7.88 -2.70
C TRP A 118 17.51 -8.98 -1.79
N ALA A 119 18.84 -9.17 -1.73
CA ALA A 119 19.46 -10.08 -0.79
C ALA A 119 19.17 -9.67 0.67
N PHE A 120 19.22 -8.36 0.95
CA PHE A 120 18.87 -7.81 2.26
C PHE A 120 17.42 -8.07 2.64
N LEU A 121 16.49 -7.80 1.74
CA LEU A 121 15.07 -8.07 1.99
C LEU A 121 14.80 -9.57 2.26
N LEU A 122 15.38 -10.46 1.47
CA LEU A 122 15.22 -11.90 1.66
C LEU A 122 15.77 -12.37 3.01
N MET A 123 16.91 -11.84 3.45
CA MET A 123 17.48 -12.10 4.76
C MET A 123 16.56 -11.65 5.90
N LEU A 124 16.01 -10.44 5.79
CA LEU A 124 15.05 -9.92 6.77
C LEU A 124 13.83 -10.83 6.87
N GLN A 125 13.31 -11.29 5.73
CA GLN A 125 12.14 -12.16 5.75
C GLN A 125 12.42 -13.53 6.36
N ARG A 126 13.59 -14.12 6.08
CA ARG A 126 14.01 -15.37 6.74
C ARG A 126 14.08 -15.21 8.25
N THR A 127 14.62 -14.08 8.72
CA THR A 127 14.69 -13.75 10.14
C THR A 127 13.30 -13.56 10.75
N ASN A 128 12.42 -12.82 10.08
CA ASN A 128 11.04 -12.57 10.51
C ASN A 128 10.23 -13.88 10.65
N LEU A 129 10.29 -14.75 9.64
CA LEU A 129 9.62 -16.06 9.68
C LEU A 129 10.16 -16.95 10.80
N ALA A 130 11.48 -16.96 11.01
CA ALA A 130 12.09 -17.71 12.11
C ALA A 130 11.60 -17.21 13.48
N GLN A 131 11.51 -15.88 13.67
CA GLN A 131 10.99 -15.30 14.92
C GLN A 131 9.52 -15.67 15.17
N LYS A 132 8.66 -15.57 14.14
CA LYS A 132 7.24 -15.93 14.27
C LYS A 132 7.00 -17.40 14.60
N LEU A 133 7.83 -18.30 14.08
CA LEU A 133 7.76 -19.73 14.44
C LEU A 133 8.13 -20.01 15.90
N MET A 134 8.95 -19.16 16.52
CA MET A 134 9.44 -19.36 17.89
C MET A 134 8.51 -18.79 18.97
N ALA A 135 7.59 -17.88 18.64
CA ALA A 135 6.73 -17.20 19.61
C ALA A 135 5.29 -17.02 19.09
N PRO A 136 4.49 -18.10 19.02
CA PRO A 136 3.08 -17.98 18.68
C PRO A 136 2.33 -17.26 19.79
N THR A 137 1.63 -16.18 19.45
CA THR A 137 0.83 -15.36 20.37
C THR A 137 -0.66 -15.62 20.17
N THR A 138 -1.46 -15.26 21.17
CA THR A 138 -2.92 -15.27 21.10
C THR A 138 -3.46 -13.86 20.85
N ALA A 139 -4.65 -13.76 20.25
CA ALA A 139 -5.30 -12.47 20.01
C ALA A 139 -5.40 -11.62 21.28
N ARG A 140 -5.69 -12.26 22.42
CA ARG A 140 -5.82 -11.61 23.73
C ARG A 140 -4.48 -11.14 24.32
N GLN A 141 -3.38 -11.83 24.02
CA GLN A 141 -2.05 -11.44 24.47
C GLN A 141 -1.51 -10.25 23.67
N ASP A 142 -1.79 -10.21 22.36
CA ASP A 142 -1.30 -9.15 21.49
C ASP A 142 -2.12 -7.86 21.59
N PHE A 143 -3.41 -7.96 21.98
CA PHE A 143 -4.35 -6.84 22.01
C PHE A 143 -5.03 -6.69 23.38
N PRO A 144 -4.28 -6.45 24.47
CA PRO A 144 -4.87 -6.20 25.77
C PRO A 144 -5.78 -4.96 25.73
N VAL A 145 -7.07 -5.21 25.98
CA VAL A 145 -8.15 -4.21 26.06
C VAL A 145 -7.78 -3.02 26.94
N ASP A 146 -7.10 -3.29 28.05
CA ASP A 146 -6.72 -2.29 29.06
C ASP A 146 -5.55 -1.40 28.64
N CYS A 147 -4.82 -1.77 27.58
CA CYS A 147 -3.74 -0.95 27.03
C CYS A 147 -4.21 0.02 25.95
N MET A 148 -5.47 -0.10 25.48
CA MET A 148 -6.00 0.76 24.41
C MET A 148 -5.89 2.24 24.75
N ARG A 149 -5.12 2.96 23.95
CA ARG A 149 -4.85 4.39 24.18
C ARG A 149 -6.07 5.28 23.96
N PRO A 150 -6.24 6.37 24.75
CA PRO A 150 -7.27 7.38 24.48
C PRO A 150 -7.20 7.91 23.05
N LYS A 151 -8.34 8.40 22.53
CA LYS A 151 -8.37 9.03 21.21
C LYS A 151 -7.47 10.27 21.19
N ARG A 152 -6.70 10.42 20.12
CA ARG A 152 -5.73 11.53 19.95
C ARG A 152 -5.39 11.69 18.48
N THR A 153 -5.03 12.90 18.07
CA THR A 153 -4.47 13.13 16.73
C THR A 153 -3.20 12.32 16.53
N LEU A 154 -3.17 11.50 15.49
CA LEU A 154 -2.01 10.69 15.16
C LEU A 154 -0.98 11.51 14.38
N ARG A 155 0.31 11.21 14.61
CA ARG A 155 1.35 11.67 13.70
C ARG A 155 1.23 10.89 12.38
N LYS A 156 1.25 11.62 11.27
CA LYS A 156 1.01 11.13 9.91
C LYS A 156 2.14 11.56 8.98
N VAL A 157 2.40 10.79 7.93
CA VAL A 157 3.29 11.16 6.81
C VAL A 157 2.57 11.05 5.49
N ASP A 158 2.90 11.96 4.57
CA ASP A 158 2.42 11.91 3.20
C ASP A 158 2.93 10.65 2.51
N ILE A 159 2.04 9.97 1.80
CA ILE A 159 2.42 8.85 0.94
C ILE A 159 2.84 9.42 -0.42
N PRO A 160 4.08 9.15 -0.89
CA PRO A 160 4.58 9.72 -2.14
C PRO A 160 3.64 9.50 -3.31
N PHE A 161 3.43 10.56 -4.11
CA PHE A 161 2.65 10.56 -5.36
C PHE A 161 1.13 10.38 -5.26
N THR A 162 0.57 10.14 -4.08
CA THR A 162 -0.87 9.82 -3.92
C THR A 162 -1.81 11.02 -3.78
N GLY A 163 -1.31 12.25 -3.96
CA GLY A 163 -2.17 13.45 -3.98
C GLY A 163 -2.85 13.80 -2.63
N GLY A 164 -2.34 13.30 -1.50
CA GLY A 164 -2.85 13.67 -0.17
C GLY A 164 -3.31 12.52 0.73
N LEU A 165 -2.97 11.27 0.41
CA LEU A 165 -3.14 10.16 1.35
C LEU A 165 -2.04 10.19 2.42
N TYR A 166 -2.43 9.78 3.62
CA TYR A 166 -1.57 9.76 4.79
C TYR A 166 -1.42 8.35 5.34
N ALA A 167 -0.20 8.01 5.77
CA ALA A 167 0.04 6.86 6.62
C ALA A 167 0.35 7.33 8.05
N PRO A 168 -0.27 6.72 9.07
CA PRO A 168 0.14 6.95 10.45
C PRO A 168 1.57 6.40 10.68
N VAL A 169 2.39 7.12 11.45
CA VAL A 169 3.81 6.75 11.69
C VAL A 169 4.11 6.22 13.09
N GLU A 170 3.12 6.23 13.96
CA GLU A 170 3.20 5.56 15.25
C GLU A 170 3.19 4.04 15.00
N ASN A 171 3.82 3.22 15.85
CA ASN A 171 3.70 1.76 15.71
C ASN A 171 2.32 1.31 16.23
N GLU A 172 2.07 -0.01 16.35
CA GLU A 172 0.87 -0.55 17.04
C GLU A 172 0.89 -0.33 18.57
N GLU A 173 1.40 0.83 18.99
CA GLU A 173 1.55 1.28 20.36
C GLU A 173 0.21 1.38 21.10
N GLU A 174 -0.92 1.30 20.37
CA GLU A 174 -2.26 1.23 20.94
C GLU A 174 -2.42 0.06 21.92
N PHE A 175 -1.68 -1.04 21.75
CA PHE A 175 -1.83 -2.24 22.57
C PHE A 175 -0.54 -2.62 23.34
N MET A 176 0.51 -1.80 23.25
CA MET A 176 1.76 -2.02 23.96
C MET A 176 1.74 -1.27 25.30
N PRO A 177 2.17 -1.90 26.41
CA PRO A 177 2.42 -1.18 27.66
C PRO A 177 3.41 -0.02 27.40
N GLU A 178 3.28 1.10 28.11
CA GLU A 178 4.34 2.12 28.14
C GLU A 178 5.60 1.50 28.73
N SER A 179 6.41 0.84 27.90
CA SER A 179 7.62 0.20 28.38
C SER A 179 8.62 1.29 28.76
N GLY A 180 8.82 1.47 30.06
CA GLY A 180 10.00 2.12 30.66
C GLY A 180 11.27 1.29 30.40
N ALA A 181 11.58 1.01 29.14
CA ALA A 181 12.80 0.32 28.76
C ALA A 181 13.99 1.22 29.12
N LEU A 182 14.97 0.65 29.83
CA LEU A 182 16.22 1.29 30.24
C LEU A 182 17.03 1.91 29.08
N PHE A 183 16.68 1.62 27.82
CA PHE A 183 17.23 2.23 26.61
C PHE A 183 16.13 2.39 25.55
N PRO A 184 15.40 3.53 25.51
CA PRO A 184 14.30 3.75 24.55
C PRO A 184 14.76 3.81 23.07
N GLY A 185 16.06 3.72 22.79
CA GLY A 185 16.64 3.75 21.44
C GLY A 185 17.00 2.40 20.81
N LEU A 186 16.85 1.27 21.52
CA LEU A 186 17.30 -0.06 21.05
C LEU A 186 16.17 -1.11 20.85
N ASN A 187 14.90 -0.70 20.91
CA ASN A 187 13.77 -1.56 20.55
C ASN A 187 13.58 -1.58 19.02
N TRP A 188 14.63 -1.95 18.29
CA TRP A 188 14.52 -2.10 16.84
C TRP A 188 13.82 -3.41 16.54
N THR A 189 12.56 -3.34 16.14
CA THR A 189 11.93 -4.46 15.44
C THR A 189 12.63 -4.66 14.09
N PRO A 190 12.58 -5.85 13.47
CA PRO A 190 12.97 -6.00 12.06
C PRO A 190 12.32 -4.95 11.13
N ALA A 191 11.13 -4.45 11.50
CA ALA A 191 10.45 -3.34 10.85
C ALA A 191 11.13 -1.97 11.08
N ASP A 192 11.65 -1.70 12.27
CA ASP A 192 12.49 -0.52 12.52
C ASP A 192 13.86 -0.64 11.84
N LEU A 193 14.34 -1.86 11.56
CA LEU A 193 15.49 -2.11 10.69
C LEU A 193 15.18 -1.83 9.22
N LEU A 194 13.96 -2.10 8.73
CA LEU A 194 13.51 -1.71 7.39
C LEU A 194 13.39 -0.18 7.22
N SER A 195 12.82 0.50 8.22
CA SER A 195 12.67 1.97 8.21
C SER A 195 13.96 2.73 8.58
N GLY A 196 14.74 2.18 9.51
CA GLY A 196 16.05 2.69 9.96
C GLY A 196 17.16 2.44 8.95
N ALA A 197 17.03 1.37 8.16
CA ALA A 197 17.63 1.29 6.83
C ALA A 197 16.88 2.22 5.87
N ARG A 198 16.93 3.53 6.13
CA ARG A 198 17.45 4.40 5.08
C ARG A 198 18.75 3.74 4.64
N ILE A 199 18.70 2.87 3.63
CA ILE A 199 19.42 3.04 2.38
C ILE A 199 20.72 3.83 2.62
N LEU A 200 21.57 3.34 3.53
CA LEU A 200 22.85 3.94 3.81
C LEU A 200 23.69 3.47 2.65
N PHE A 201 23.62 4.21 1.55
CA PHE A 201 24.60 4.18 0.49
C PHE A 201 24.74 2.86 -0.27
N LEU A 202 23.73 1.99 -0.33
CA LEU A 202 23.70 1.01 -1.43
C LEU A 202 23.35 1.83 -2.68
N PRO A 203 24.32 2.07 -3.59
CA PRO A 203 24.06 2.91 -4.74
C PRO A 203 22.92 2.29 -5.53
N PHE A 204 21.82 3.04 -5.63
CA PHE A 204 21.01 2.98 -6.83
C PHE A 204 21.90 3.59 -7.90
N ASP A 205 22.73 2.78 -8.56
CA ASP A 205 23.21 3.25 -9.83
C ASP A 205 21.96 3.41 -10.70
N GLY A 206 21.75 4.57 -11.31
CA GLY A 206 20.77 4.72 -12.38
C GLY A 206 21.17 3.90 -13.62
N ARG A 207 22.09 2.93 -13.47
CA ARG A 207 22.66 2.04 -14.48
C ARG A 207 22.20 0.62 -14.16
N TRP A 208 20.91 0.46 -13.88
CA TRP A 208 20.26 -0.77 -14.29
C TRP A 208 20.64 -0.97 -15.74
N GLY A 209 21.52 -1.96 -15.95
CA GLY A 209 21.93 -2.38 -17.27
C GLY A 209 20.69 -2.68 -18.09
N THR A 210 20.85 -2.64 -19.41
CA THR A 210 19.84 -3.09 -20.36
C THR A 210 19.05 -4.27 -19.76
N PRO A 211 17.70 -4.16 -19.62
CA PRO A 211 16.90 -5.18 -18.96
C PRO A 211 17.27 -6.58 -19.46
N THR A 212 17.44 -7.54 -18.54
CA THR A 212 18.05 -8.82 -18.92
C THR A 212 17.01 -9.87 -19.27
N SER A 213 17.07 -10.34 -20.51
CA SER A 213 16.24 -11.45 -21.00
C SER A 213 16.72 -12.78 -20.42
N PHE A 214 15.80 -13.75 -20.37
CA PHE A 214 16.16 -15.14 -20.12
C PHE A 214 16.88 -15.75 -21.32
N GLU A 215 17.89 -16.58 -21.06
CA GLU A 215 18.49 -17.39 -22.11
C GLU A 215 17.50 -18.49 -22.55
N PRO A 216 17.50 -18.90 -23.83
CA PRO A 216 16.63 -19.98 -24.29
C PRO A 216 16.79 -21.25 -23.43
N GLY A 217 15.67 -21.84 -23.02
CA GLY A 217 15.63 -23.06 -22.21
C GLY A 217 15.78 -22.85 -20.69
N VAL A 218 16.05 -21.63 -20.21
CA VAL A 218 16.03 -21.34 -18.77
C VAL A 218 14.59 -21.27 -18.28
N ASN A 219 14.27 -22.08 -17.27
CA ASN A 219 12.95 -22.06 -16.63
C ASN A 219 12.86 -20.88 -15.62
N PRO A 220 11.98 -19.89 -15.84
CA PRO A 220 11.87 -18.71 -14.97
C PRO A 220 11.37 -19.06 -13.55
N VAL A 221 10.49 -20.05 -13.42
CA VAL A 221 9.99 -20.53 -12.12
C VAL A 221 11.13 -21.16 -11.32
N ALA A 222 11.90 -22.05 -11.95
CA ALA A 222 13.04 -22.68 -11.29
C ALA A 222 14.11 -21.65 -10.88
N PHE A 223 14.32 -20.63 -11.73
CA PHE A 223 15.20 -19.50 -11.40
C PHE A 223 14.72 -18.75 -10.16
N ALA A 224 13.45 -18.33 -10.12
CA ALA A 224 12.88 -17.63 -8.97
C ALA A 224 12.90 -18.48 -7.70
N MET A 225 12.44 -19.73 -7.76
CA MET A 225 12.34 -20.63 -6.62
C MET A 225 13.71 -21.03 -6.04
N LYS A 226 14.77 -21.06 -6.84
CA LYS A 226 16.14 -21.27 -6.34
C LYS A 226 16.56 -20.16 -5.36
N LEU A 227 16.05 -18.94 -5.52
CA LEU A 227 16.39 -17.78 -4.70
C LEU A 227 15.63 -17.79 -3.38
N VAL A 228 14.31 -17.84 -3.46
CA VAL A 228 13.41 -17.71 -2.31
C VAL A 228 13.26 -19.04 -1.56
N GLY A 229 13.32 -20.17 -2.26
CA GLY A 229 13.17 -21.50 -1.65
C GLY A 229 11.92 -21.61 -0.80
N SER A 230 12.07 -22.12 0.43
CA SER A 230 10.97 -22.38 1.35
C SER A 230 10.33 -21.14 1.98
N VAL A 231 10.84 -19.92 1.71
CA VAL A 231 10.17 -18.70 2.19
C VAL A 231 9.11 -18.16 1.23
N TYR A 232 8.99 -18.74 0.04
CA TYR A 232 7.92 -18.38 -0.87
C TYR A 232 6.56 -18.82 -0.29
N PRO A 233 5.51 -17.99 -0.38
CA PRO A 233 4.20 -18.35 0.15
C PRO A 233 3.63 -19.62 -0.49
N THR A 234 2.77 -20.28 0.27
CA THR A 234 2.00 -21.42 -0.25
C THR A 234 1.03 -20.92 -1.32
N ILE A 235 1.08 -21.55 -2.49
CA ILE A 235 0.12 -21.33 -3.57
C ILE A 235 -1.02 -22.33 -3.39
N VAL A 236 -2.25 -21.83 -3.31
CA VAL A 236 -3.46 -22.65 -3.15
C VAL A 236 -4.23 -22.85 -4.46
N GLN A 237 -3.88 -22.10 -5.51
CA GLN A 237 -4.52 -22.17 -6.82
C GLN A 237 -3.65 -22.95 -7.79
N ASP A 238 -4.24 -23.90 -8.52
CA ASP A 238 -3.52 -24.68 -9.54
C ASP A 238 -3.82 -24.17 -10.95
N TRP A 239 -2.76 -24.08 -11.75
CA TRP A 239 -2.74 -23.59 -13.13
C TRP A 239 -1.76 -24.42 -13.94
N SER A 240 -2.28 -25.23 -14.86
CA SER A 240 -1.44 -26.04 -15.76
C SER A 240 -0.64 -25.16 -16.73
N ALA A 241 0.49 -25.66 -17.23
CA ALA A 241 1.31 -24.91 -18.19
C ALA A 241 0.53 -24.61 -19.49
N GLU A 242 -0.32 -25.54 -19.91
CA GLU A 242 -1.20 -25.41 -21.07
C GLU A 242 -2.26 -24.34 -20.84
N GLU A 243 -2.91 -24.36 -19.68
CA GLU A 243 -3.95 -23.39 -19.32
C GLU A 243 -3.39 -21.97 -19.30
N LYS A 244 -2.22 -21.76 -18.68
CA LYS A 244 -1.56 -20.45 -18.60
C LYS A 244 -1.36 -19.80 -19.97
N GLN A 245 -1.24 -20.57 -21.05
CA GLN A 245 -1.03 -20.03 -22.40
C GLN A 245 -2.28 -20.08 -23.29
N SER A 246 -3.35 -20.72 -22.84
CA SER A 246 -4.62 -20.84 -23.58
C SER A 246 -5.48 -19.58 -23.52
N ASP A 247 -6.49 -19.49 -24.40
CA ASP A 247 -7.51 -18.42 -24.35
C ASP A 247 -8.50 -18.67 -23.20
N GLU A 248 -8.80 -19.94 -22.90
CA GLU A 248 -9.63 -20.33 -21.74
C GLU A 248 -8.96 -19.90 -20.42
N GLY A 249 -7.65 -20.11 -20.29
CA GLY A 249 -6.91 -19.65 -19.11
C GLY A 249 -6.88 -18.13 -18.99
N LEU A 250 -6.90 -17.38 -20.11
CA LEU A 250 -7.07 -15.92 -20.07
C LEU A 250 -8.49 -15.54 -19.60
N ALA A 251 -9.52 -16.24 -20.09
CA ALA A 251 -10.89 -16.05 -19.63
C ALA A 251 -11.02 -16.32 -18.13
N ARG A 252 -10.52 -17.47 -17.63
CA ARG A 252 -10.50 -17.79 -16.20
C ARG A 252 -9.71 -16.76 -15.38
N PHE A 253 -8.54 -16.33 -15.86
CA PHE A 253 -7.71 -15.31 -15.20
C PHE A 253 -8.49 -14.00 -14.98
N CYS A 254 -9.32 -13.60 -15.94
CA CYS A 254 -10.15 -12.41 -15.85
C CYS A 254 -11.49 -12.63 -15.14
N ARG A 255 -12.15 -13.78 -15.31
CA ARG A 255 -13.51 -14.05 -14.82
C ARG A 255 -13.54 -14.49 -13.35
N ASP A 256 -12.59 -15.35 -12.96
CA ASP A 256 -12.57 -16.04 -11.67
C ASP A 256 -11.23 -15.83 -10.91
N GLY A 257 -10.19 -15.37 -11.61
CA GLY A 257 -8.87 -15.09 -11.07
C GLY A 257 -8.69 -13.63 -10.62
N ILE A 258 -7.45 -13.15 -10.70
CA ILE A 258 -7.04 -11.81 -10.24
C ILE A 258 -7.80 -10.66 -10.93
N GLY A 259 -8.32 -10.86 -12.13
CA GLY A 259 -9.06 -9.83 -12.86
C GLY A 259 -10.55 -9.72 -12.50
N ALA A 260 -11.09 -10.65 -11.70
CA ALA A 260 -12.54 -10.84 -11.56
C ALA A 260 -13.28 -9.58 -11.10
N HIS A 261 -12.72 -8.82 -10.15
CA HIS A 261 -13.32 -7.59 -9.63
C HIS A 261 -13.29 -6.40 -10.59
N ARG A 262 -12.56 -6.50 -11.70
CA ARG A 262 -12.40 -5.44 -12.72
C ARG A 262 -13.19 -5.69 -14.00
N VAL A 263 -13.82 -6.86 -14.15
CA VAL A 263 -14.64 -7.14 -15.33
C VAL A 263 -15.95 -6.37 -15.25
N GLU A 264 -16.35 -5.78 -16.37
CA GLU A 264 -17.62 -5.07 -16.52
C GLU A 264 -18.38 -5.58 -17.76
N ARG A 265 -19.70 -5.36 -17.75
CA ARG A 265 -20.52 -5.54 -18.94
C ARG A 265 -20.36 -4.32 -19.84
N VAL A 266 -20.12 -4.53 -21.12
CA VAL A 266 -20.09 -3.45 -22.11
C VAL A 266 -21.51 -2.87 -22.23
N PRO A 267 -21.72 -1.55 -22.02
CA PRO A 267 -23.05 -0.97 -22.10
C PRO A 267 -23.65 -1.11 -23.50
N ASP A 268 -24.97 -1.34 -23.57
CA ASP A 268 -25.68 -1.45 -24.85
C ASP A 268 -25.54 -0.14 -25.64
N GLY A 269 -25.09 -0.24 -26.90
CA GLY A 269 -24.84 0.93 -27.77
C GLY A 269 -23.50 1.64 -27.58
N HIS A 270 -22.66 1.18 -26.64
CA HIS A 270 -21.28 1.65 -26.54
C HIS A 270 -20.46 1.24 -27.78
N PRO A 271 -19.52 2.06 -28.29
CA PRO A 271 -18.69 1.69 -29.45
C PRO A 271 -17.99 0.34 -29.28
N ASP A 272 -17.51 0.05 -28.07
CA ASP A 272 -16.82 -1.20 -27.76
C ASP A 272 -17.72 -2.45 -27.82
N ALA A 273 -19.05 -2.31 -27.97
CA ALA A 273 -19.94 -3.46 -28.14
C ALA A 273 -19.62 -4.27 -29.41
N GLU A 274 -18.88 -3.68 -30.36
CA GLU A 274 -18.33 -4.40 -31.52
C GLU A 274 -17.22 -5.40 -31.14
N TYR A 275 -16.54 -5.16 -30.01
CA TYR A 275 -15.42 -5.98 -29.54
C TYR A 275 -15.88 -7.11 -28.65
N GLY A 276 -16.90 -6.91 -27.80
CA GLY A 276 -17.40 -7.96 -26.91
C GLY A 276 -18.60 -7.53 -26.06
N TYR A 277 -19.11 -8.50 -25.31
CA TYR A 277 -20.19 -8.34 -24.34
C TYR A 277 -19.65 -8.00 -22.93
N PHE A 278 -18.50 -8.56 -22.56
CA PHE A 278 -17.77 -8.20 -21.34
C PHE A 278 -16.40 -7.64 -21.68
N VAL A 279 -15.84 -6.85 -20.77
CA VAL A 279 -14.51 -6.26 -20.92
C VAL A 279 -13.78 -6.13 -19.59
N LEU A 280 -12.46 -6.30 -19.62
CA LEU A 280 -11.55 -5.88 -18.56
C LEU A 280 -10.62 -4.81 -19.11
N ARG A 281 -10.64 -3.61 -18.52
CA ARG A 281 -9.92 -2.44 -19.03
C ARG A 281 -8.58 -2.22 -18.36
N THR A 282 -7.53 -2.03 -19.16
CA THR A 282 -6.18 -1.68 -18.69
C THR A 282 -5.49 -0.61 -19.55
N ASN A 283 -6.09 -0.17 -20.65
CA ASN A 283 -5.49 0.81 -21.57
C ASN A 283 -5.17 2.17 -20.94
N ALA A 284 -5.78 2.52 -19.80
CA ALA A 284 -5.39 3.71 -19.03
C ALA A 284 -3.89 3.68 -18.65
N LEU A 285 -3.32 2.49 -18.41
CA LEU A 285 -1.90 2.35 -18.07
C LEU A 285 -0.96 2.73 -19.22
N ALA A 286 -1.41 2.70 -20.48
CA ALA A 286 -0.61 3.05 -21.65
C ALA A 286 -0.26 4.55 -21.71
N ALA A 287 -0.98 5.38 -20.94
CA ALA A 287 -0.70 6.81 -20.85
C ALA A 287 0.56 7.12 -20.03
N TYR A 288 1.02 6.19 -19.19
CA TYR A 288 2.11 6.42 -18.24
C TYR A 288 3.46 6.04 -18.83
N GLU A 289 4.45 6.91 -18.61
CA GLU A 289 5.80 6.74 -19.13
C GLU A 289 6.50 5.52 -18.52
N THR A 290 7.10 4.68 -19.36
CA THR A 290 7.92 3.53 -18.98
C THR A 290 9.41 3.76 -19.21
N ARG A 291 10.25 3.01 -18.50
CA ARG A 291 11.71 3.08 -18.59
C ARG A 291 12.17 2.64 -19.98
N PRO A 292 13.25 3.24 -20.53
CA PRO A 292 13.81 2.84 -21.82
C PRO A 292 14.09 1.34 -21.90
N GLY A 293 13.68 0.72 -23.01
CA GLY A 293 13.86 -0.71 -23.26
C GLY A 293 12.82 -1.63 -22.60
N LEU A 294 11.88 -1.09 -21.82
CA LEU A 294 10.73 -1.83 -21.30
C LEU A 294 9.46 -1.47 -22.06
N ALA A 295 8.58 -2.45 -22.22
CA ALA A 295 7.32 -2.30 -22.93
C ALA A 295 6.32 -1.42 -22.17
N THR A 296 5.36 -0.83 -22.90
CA THR A 296 4.22 -0.15 -22.29
C THR A 296 3.14 -1.14 -21.86
N TYR A 297 2.47 -0.82 -20.75
CA TYR A 297 1.26 -1.53 -20.33
C TYR A 297 0.06 -1.17 -21.21
N GLY A 298 -0.99 -1.96 -21.10
CA GLY A 298 -2.26 -1.80 -21.80
C GLY A 298 -2.70 -3.05 -22.56
N GLY A 299 -4.00 -3.15 -22.75
CA GLY A 299 -4.69 -4.28 -23.35
C GLY A 299 -6.04 -4.50 -22.71
N ASP A 300 -7.07 -3.87 -23.27
CA ASP A 300 -8.45 -4.16 -22.89
C ASP A 300 -8.83 -5.51 -23.46
N ILE A 301 -9.30 -6.41 -22.60
CA ILE A 301 -9.60 -7.80 -22.94
C ILE A 301 -11.11 -7.92 -23.09
N TYR A 302 -11.57 -8.33 -24.28
CA TYR A 302 -12.99 -8.47 -24.59
C TYR A 302 -13.41 -9.93 -24.64
N PHE A 303 -14.63 -10.19 -24.18
CA PHE A 303 -15.25 -11.51 -24.17
C PHE A 303 -16.64 -11.45 -24.77
N ASP A 304 -17.10 -12.54 -25.39
CA ASP A 304 -18.50 -12.69 -25.76
C ASP A 304 -19.37 -13.03 -24.52
N SER A 305 -20.68 -13.22 -24.74
CA SER A 305 -21.62 -13.57 -23.67
C SER A 305 -21.40 -14.96 -23.08
N GLU A 306 -20.59 -15.80 -23.72
CA GLU A 306 -20.19 -17.13 -23.25
C GLU A 306 -18.78 -17.12 -22.60
N TRP A 307 -18.22 -15.94 -22.33
CA TRP A 307 -16.88 -15.74 -21.78
C TRP A 307 -15.72 -16.17 -22.68
N LYS A 308 -15.92 -16.37 -23.99
CA LYS A 308 -14.82 -16.62 -24.92
C LYS A 308 -14.13 -15.32 -25.26
N VAL A 309 -12.80 -15.32 -25.25
CA VAL A 309 -11.99 -14.15 -25.62
C VAL A 309 -12.20 -13.81 -27.10
N THR A 310 -12.67 -12.60 -27.39
CA THR A 310 -12.96 -12.14 -28.77
C THR A 310 -11.81 -11.34 -29.39
N CYS A 311 -11.19 -10.48 -28.58
CA CYS A 311 -10.01 -9.71 -28.95
C CYS A 311 -9.34 -9.05 -27.74
N ILE A 312 -8.13 -8.56 -27.97
CA ILE A 312 -7.43 -7.62 -27.09
C ILE A 312 -7.22 -6.32 -27.86
N VAL A 313 -7.69 -5.21 -27.31
CA VAL A 313 -7.46 -3.87 -27.87
C VAL A 313 -6.36 -3.20 -27.06
N ARG A 314 -5.17 -3.01 -27.65
CA ARG A 314 -4.04 -2.36 -26.98
C ARG A 314 -3.85 -0.94 -27.47
N ALA A 315 -3.72 -0.01 -26.54
CA ALA A 315 -3.19 1.32 -26.79
C ALA A 315 -1.66 1.23 -26.92
N GLU A 316 -1.15 1.42 -28.13
CA GLU A 316 0.28 1.33 -28.44
C GLU A 316 0.83 2.67 -28.89
N ARG A 317 1.95 3.08 -28.28
CA ARG A 317 2.67 4.28 -28.68
C ARG A 317 3.57 3.94 -29.86
N ASP A 318 3.46 4.73 -30.93
CA ASP A 318 4.41 4.68 -32.03
C ASP A 318 5.78 5.20 -31.51
N PRO A 319 6.87 4.40 -31.62
CA PRO A 319 8.19 4.79 -31.14
C PRO A 319 8.71 6.09 -31.76
N ASP A 320 8.28 6.41 -32.98
CA ASP A 320 8.68 7.62 -33.71
C ASP A 320 7.69 8.78 -33.47
N ALA A 321 6.58 8.53 -32.75
CA ALA A 321 5.61 9.57 -32.45
C ALA A 321 6.04 10.42 -31.25
N GLU A 322 5.85 11.73 -31.42
CA GLU A 322 6.02 12.72 -30.36
C GLU A 322 5.28 12.35 -29.08
N TRP A 323 5.88 12.63 -27.92
CA TRP A 323 5.39 12.16 -26.62
C TRP A 323 3.96 12.63 -26.29
N TRP A 324 3.49 13.73 -26.88
CA TRP A 324 2.12 14.24 -26.69
C TRP A 324 1.08 13.59 -27.62
N ARG A 325 1.48 12.81 -28.63
CA ARG A 325 0.52 12.09 -29.46
C ARG A 325 -0.12 10.96 -28.66
N PRO A 326 -1.47 10.81 -28.73
CA PRO A 326 -2.13 9.71 -28.06
C PRO A 326 -1.70 8.38 -28.69
N PRO A 327 -1.62 7.30 -27.90
CA PRO A 327 -1.37 5.96 -28.43
C PRO A 327 -2.46 5.56 -29.43
N ALA A 328 -2.06 4.81 -30.46
CA ALA A 328 -2.99 4.24 -31.42
C ALA A 328 -3.58 2.94 -30.87
N LEU A 329 -4.88 2.71 -31.09
CA LEU A 329 -5.51 1.45 -30.72
C LEU A 329 -5.23 0.39 -31.79
N LYS A 330 -4.68 -0.75 -31.37
CA LYS A 330 -4.52 -1.93 -32.21
C LYS A 330 -5.38 -3.08 -31.67
N VAL A 331 -6.07 -3.76 -32.58
CA VAL A 331 -6.95 -4.88 -32.26
C VAL A 331 -6.26 -6.18 -32.61
N TYR A 332 -6.03 -7.02 -31.61
CA TYR A 332 -5.48 -8.36 -31.76
C TYR A 332 -6.57 -9.39 -31.59
N ARG A 333 -6.63 -10.39 -32.48
CA ARG A 333 -7.64 -11.46 -32.44
C ARG A 333 -6.99 -12.83 -32.26
N PRO A 334 -7.72 -13.80 -31.66
CA PRO A 334 -7.28 -15.19 -31.61
C PRO A 334 -6.80 -15.70 -32.98
N GLY A 335 -5.67 -16.41 -32.98
CA GLY A 335 -5.04 -16.95 -34.19
C GLY A 335 -4.14 -15.98 -34.98
N SER A 336 -4.12 -14.68 -34.64
CA SER A 336 -3.15 -13.74 -35.23
C SER A 336 -1.71 -14.03 -34.75
N ALA A 337 -0.71 -13.72 -35.57
CA ALA A 337 0.71 -13.97 -35.23
C ALA A 337 1.15 -13.26 -33.94
N ALA A 338 0.58 -12.08 -33.65
CA ALA A 338 0.86 -11.31 -32.46
C ALA A 338 -0.04 -11.67 -31.26
N TRP A 339 -0.92 -12.66 -31.38
CA TRP A 339 -1.90 -13.01 -30.34
C TRP A 339 -1.24 -13.40 -29.01
N VAL A 340 -0.19 -14.22 -29.06
CA VAL A 340 0.53 -14.67 -27.86
C VAL A 340 1.14 -13.49 -27.11
N TYR A 341 1.74 -12.55 -27.84
CA TYR A 341 2.30 -11.33 -27.26
C TYR A 341 1.22 -10.43 -26.66
N ALA A 342 0.13 -10.19 -27.39
CA ALA A 342 -0.99 -9.39 -26.89
C ALA A 342 -1.58 -9.96 -25.59
N LYS A 343 -1.75 -11.29 -25.49
CA LYS A 343 -2.20 -11.95 -24.25
C LYS A 343 -1.24 -11.76 -23.09
N PHE A 344 0.06 -11.91 -23.34
CA PHE A 344 1.08 -11.69 -22.31
C PHE A 344 1.08 -10.24 -21.81
N CYS A 345 1.02 -9.27 -22.71
CA CYS A 345 0.91 -7.85 -22.36
C CYS A 345 -0.35 -7.55 -21.55
N ALA A 346 -1.50 -8.08 -21.96
CA ALA A 346 -2.76 -7.85 -21.28
C ALA A 346 -2.75 -8.43 -19.86
N ARG A 347 -2.34 -9.71 -19.68
CA ARG A 347 -2.22 -10.33 -18.34
C ARG A 347 -1.26 -9.56 -17.43
N SER A 348 -0.12 -9.16 -17.97
CA SER A 348 0.88 -8.39 -17.23
C SER A 348 0.36 -7.00 -16.84
N SER A 349 -0.44 -6.38 -17.70
CA SER A 349 -1.10 -5.11 -17.41
C SER A 349 -2.17 -5.23 -16.33
N VAL A 350 -2.97 -6.31 -16.34
CA VAL A 350 -3.93 -6.62 -15.26
C VAL A 350 -3.19 -6.82 -13.94
N LEU A 351 -2.15 -7.66 -13.93
CA LEU A 351 -1.32 -7.90 -12.74
C LEU A 351 -0.79 -6.57 -12.17
N SER A 352 -0.20 -5.73 -13.01
CA SER A 352 0.33 -4.43 -12.59
C SER A 352 -0.77 -3.47 -12.09
N LEU A 353 -1.92 -3.40 -12.76
CA LEU A 353 -3.05 -2.57 -12.33
C LEU A 353 -3.54 -3.01 -10.94
N VAL A 354 -3.80 -4.31 -10.78
CA VAL A 354 -4.36 -4.86 -9.53
C VAL A 354 -3.39 -4.67 -8.38
N THR A 355 -2.11 -5.02 -8.54
CA THR A 355 -1.13 -4.89 -7.46
C THR A 355 -0.88 -3.43 -7.06
N MET A 356 -0.83 -2.50 -8.02
CA MET A 356 -0.48 -1.11 -7.71
C MET A 356 -1.70 -0.29 -7.25
N ILE A 357 -2.83 -0.43 -7.95
CA ILE A 357 -4.00 0.42 -7.76
C ILE A 357 -5.02 -0.24 -6.82
N ASP A 358 -5.42 -1.48 -7.07
CA ASP A 358 -6.44 -2.12 -6.23
C ASP A 358 -5.89 -2.58 -4.89
N HIS A 359 -4.67 -3.10 -4.88
CA HIS A 359 -4.06 -3.63 -3.67
C HIS A 359 -3.40 -2.52 -2.86
N LEU A 360 -2.31 -1.95 -3.37
CA LEU A 360 -1.50 -1.00 -2.60
C LEU A 360 -2.20 0.35 -2.40
N TYR A 361 -2.79 0.94 -3.44
CA TYR A 361 -3.51 2.21 -3.27
C TYR A 361 -4.86 2.02 -2.56
N ASN A 362 -5.76 1.20 -3.11
CA ASN A 362 -7.14 1.11 -2.60
C ASN A 362 -7.21 0.42 -1.22
N CYS A 363 -6.75 -0.82 -1.11
CA CYS A 363 -6.90 -1.57 0.15
C CYS A 363 -6.02 -1.00 1.27
N HIS A 364 -4.72 -0.84 1.02
CA HIS A 364 -3.78 -0.40 2.06
C HIS A 364 -3.96 1.07 2.43
N TRP A 365 -3.85 1.98 1.45
CA TRP A 365 -3.73 3.40 1.76
C TRP A 365 -5.07 4.13 1.82
N HIS A 366 -5.95 3.90 0.85
CA HIS A 366 -7.22 4.61 0.80
C HIS A 366 -8.21 4.06 1.84
N GLN A 367 -8.48 2.76 1.87
CA GLN A 367 -9.49 2.21 2.78
C GLN A 367 -8.91 1.97 4.19
N ALA A 368 -7.78 1.26 4.30
CA ALA A 368 -7.28 0.83 5.61
C ALA A 368 -6.73 1.99 6.46
N ASN A 369 -5.92 2.90 5.91
CA ASN A 369 -5.43 4.04 6.70
C ASN A 369 -6.55 5.01 7.07
N THR A 370 -7.44 5.36 6.15
CA THR A 370 -8.50 6.36 6.38
C THR A 370 -9.38 5.97 7.56
N ILE A 371 -9.84 4.71 7.60
CA ILE A 371 -10.69 4.24 8.69
C ILE A 371 -9.90 4.03 9.97
N THR A 372 -8.67 3.53 9.90
CA THR A 372 -7.81 3.39 11.10
C THR A 372 -7.50 4.75 11.75
N ILE A 373 -7.21 5.78 10.95
CA ILE A 373 -6.97 7.14 11.44
C ILE A 373 -8.22 7.67 12.12
N ALA A 374 -9.38 7.67 11.43
CA ALA A 374 -10.62 8.19 12.03
C ALA A 374 -11.01 7.44 13.31
N THR A 375 -10.82 6.11 13.34
CA THR A 375 -11.10 5.29 14.51
C THR A 375 -10.29 5.74 15.73
N ARG A 376 -8.98 5.92 15.56
CA ARG A 376 -8.08 6.29 16.67
C ARG A 376 -8.14 7.77 17.04
N GLU A 377 -8.52 8.64 16.11
CA GLU A 377 -8.62 10.09 16.37
C GLU A 377 -9.97 10.49 16.98
N GLN A 378 -11.07 9.77 16.69
CA GLN A 378 -12.43 10.19 17.07
C GLN A 378 -13.13 9.32 18.10
N LEU A 379 -12.80 8.02 18.19
CA LEU A 379 -13.51 7.08 19.05
C LEU A 379 -12.71 6.72 20.30
N SER A 380 -13.32 6.83 21.46
CA SER A 380 -12.72 6.43 22.75
C SER A 380 -12.47 4.91 22.83
N PRO A 381 -11.52 4.45 23.67
CA PRO A 381 -11.23 3.03 23.83
C PRO A 381 -12.45 2.16 24.13
N THR A 382 -13.42 2.68 24.88
CA THR A 382 -14.64 1.94 25.26
C THR A 382 -15.76 2.03 24.22
N HIS A 383 -15.59 2.83 23.16
CA HIS A 383 -16.62 3.03 22.14
C HIS A 383 -16.92 1.73 21.38
N PRO A 384 -18.20 1.34 21.20
CA PRO A 384 -18.57 0.07 20.58
C PRO A 384 -18.05 -0.09 19.15
N VAL A 385 -18.08 0.97 18.34
CA VAL A 385 -17.53 0.95 16.97
C VAL A 385 -16.02 0.77 16.96
N ARG A 386 -15.27 1.37 17.89
CA ARG A 386 -13.81 1.18 17.97
C ARG A 386 -13.48 -0.27 18.32
N ARG A 387 -14.15 -0.82 19.34
CA ARG A 387 -13.99 -2.22 19.74
C ARG A 387 -14.29 -3.21 18.63
N PHE A 388 -15.33 -2.94 17.83
CA PHE A 388 -15.68 -3.73 16.66
C PHE A 388 -14.58 -3.72 15.60
N LEU A 389 -13.97 -2.57 15.35
CA LEU A 389 -13.00 -2.37 14.27
C LEU A 389 -11.59 -2.92 14.58
N VAL A 390 -11.23 -3.12 15.85
CA VAL A 390 -9.89 -3.56 16.25
C VAL A 390 -9.39 -4.80 15.49
N PRO A 391 -10.14 -5.92 15.37
CA PRO A 391 -9.69 -7.08 14.62
C PRO A 391 -9.41 -6.75 13.14
N PHE A 392 -10.22 -5.86 12.57
CA PHE A 392 -10.14 -5.46 11.16
C PHE A 392 -9.06 -4.41 10.86
N GLN A 393 -8.35 -3.94 11.89
CA GLN A 393 -7.25 -2.99 11.81
C GLN A 393 -5.92 -3.58 12.32
N PHE A 394 -5.91 -4.89 12.61
CA PHE A 394 -4.75 -5.59 13.12
C PHE A 394 -3.54 -5.33 12.19
N PHE A 395 -2.44 -4.81 12.76
CA PHE A 395 -1.17 -4.52 12.08
C PHE A 395 -1.22 -3.55 10.88
N THR A 396 -2.38 -2.96 10.58
CA THR A 396 -2.56 -2.05 9.45
C THR A 396 -1.61 -0.85 9.51
N ILE A 397 -1.41 -0.26 10.70
CA ILE A 397 -0.49 0.89 10.82
C ILE A 397 0.94 0.44 10.56
N SER A 398 1.36 -0.65 11.19
CA SER A 398 2.74 -1.15 11.06
C SER A 398 3.08 -1.49 9.61
N ILE A 399 2.20 -2.21 8.90
CA ILE A 399 2.49 -2.60 7.52
C ILE A 399 2.46 -1.41 6.56
N ASN A 400 1.50 -0.49 6.72
CA ASN A 400 1.38 0.66 5.83
C ASN A 400 2.51 1.66 6.03
N LYS A 401 2.94 1.89 7.29
CA LYS A 401 4.16 2.67 7.58
C LYS A 401 5.38 2.07 6.87
N GLN A 402 5.54 0.75 6.94
CA GLN A 402 6.64 0.05 6.26
C GLN A 402 6.53 0.20 4.74
N ALA A 403 5.34 0.05 4.18
CA ALA A 403 5.07 0.20 2.75
C ALA A 403 5.45 1.59 2.22
N VAL A 404 5.23 2.67 2.99
CA VAL A 404 5.65 4.03 2.58
C VAL A 404 7.15 4.08 2.30
N SER A 405 7.97 3.52 3.19
CA SER A 405 9.44 3.55 3.04
C SER A 405 10.01 2.44 2.16
N GLY A 406 9.45 1.23 2.25
CA GLY A 406 10.01 0.00 1.66
C GLY A 406 9.42 -0.37 0.31
N LEU A 407 8.21 0.10 0.00
CA LEU A 407 7.51 -0.18 -1.27
C LEU A 407 7.32 1.06 -2.13
N ALA A 408 6.85 2.17 -1.57
CA ALA A 408 6.41 3.35 -2.34
C ALA A 408 7.50 4.38 -2.59
N ALA A 409 8.42 4.58 -1.64
CA ALA A 409 9.48 5.58 -1.77
C ALA A 409 10.29 5.37 -3.06
N TRP A 410 10.70 6.47 -3.69
CA TRP A 410 11.56 6.37 -4.88
C TRP A 410 12.85 5.61 -4.53
N MET A 411 13.26 4.67 -5.39
CA MET A 411 14.36 3.69 -5.18
C MET A 411 14.05 2.52 -4.23
N SER A 412 12.80 2.35 -3.79
CA SER A 412 12.34 1.16 -3.05
C SER A 412 11.71 0.11 -3.99
N THR A 413 10.94 -0.85 -3.47
CA THR A 413 10.51 -2.04 -4.22
C THR A 413 9.63 -1.73 -5.44
N VAL A 414 8.54 -0.96 -5.30
CA VAL A 414 7.59 -0.71 -6.42
C VAL A 414 8.29 0.00 -7.59
N PRO A 415 9.05 1.10 -7.41
CA PRO A 415 9.78 1.72 -8.51
C PRO A 415 10.79 0.80 -9.22
N ARG A 416 11.33 -0.22 -8.52
CA ARG A 416 12.25 -1.20 -9.13
C ARG A 416 11.50 -2.25 -9.94
N LEU A 417 10.34 -2.66 -9.45
CA LEU A 417 9.57 -3.79 -9.96
C LEU A 417 8.66 -3.44 -11.14
N PHE A 418 8.19 -2.20 -11.25
CA PHE A 418 7.31 -1.79 -12.35
C PHE A 418 8.09 -1.16 -13.50
N ALA A 419 7.54 -1.20 -14.71
CA ALA A 419 8.17 -0.62 -15.89
C ALA A 419 8.19 0.91 -15.86
N PHE A 420 7.40 1.57 -15.01
CA PHE A 420 7.23 3.02 -15.01
C PHE A 420 8.53 3.80 -14.71
N THR A 421 8.65 4.98 -15.31
CA THR A 421 9.58 6.01 -14.81
C THR A 421 9.04 6.61 -13.51
N ARG A 422 9.81 7.52 -12.89
CA ARG A 422 9.31 8.30 -11.75
C ARG A 422 8.04 9.08 -12.11
N GLN A 423 8.02 9.68 -13.30
CA GLN A 423 6.89 10.49 -13.76
C GLN A 423 5.70 9.62 -14.12
N GLY A 424 5.93 8.47 -14.77
CA GLY A 424 4.88 7.49 -15.06
C GLY A 424 4.21 6.98 -13.79
N LEU A 425 5.00 6.57 -12.79
CA LEU A 425 4.49 6.12 -11.50
C LEU A 425 3.74 7.22 -10.75
N ALA A 426 4.27 8.45 -10.79
CA ALA A 426 3.62 9.60 -10.17
C ALA A 426 2.24 9.89 -10.80
N SER A 427 2.15 9.76 -12.12
CA SER A 427 0.91 9.99 -12.85
C SER A 427 -0.10 8.87 -12.58
N ALA A 428 0.35 7.60 -12.54
CA ALA A 428 -0.49 6.47 -12.21
C ALA A 428 -1.13 6.60 -10.81
N TYR A 429 -0.38 7.05 -9.81
CA TYR A 429 -0.95 7.30 -8.47
C TYR A 429 -1.84 8.54 -8.39
N ALA A 430 -1.57 9.57 -9.20
CA ALA A 430 -2.44 10.75 -9.27
C ALA A 430 -3.82 10.40 -9.85
N ASP A 431 -3.88 9.46 -10.79
CA ASP A 431 -5.12 8.98 -11.42
C ASP A 431 -5.79 7.83 -10.66
N ALA A 432 -5.10 7.24 -9.67
CA ALA A 432 -5.61 6.13 -8.87
C ALA A 432 -6.99 6.36 -8.24
N PRO A 433 -7.33 7.55 -7.67
CA PRO A 433 -8.66 7.79 -7.12
C PRO A 433 -9.79 7.56 -8.14
N ALA A 434 -9.59 8.00 -9.38
CA ALA A 434 -10.56 7.80 -10.46
C ALA A 434 -10.58 6.34 -10.93
N ALA A 435 -9.44 5.67 -10.94
CA ALA A 435 -9.34 4.27 -11.37
C ALA A 435 -9.91 3.25 -10.36
N VAL A 436 -10.09 3.64 -9.09
CA VAL A 436 -10.76 2.82 -8.08
C VAL A 436 -12.24 3.17 -7.93
N SER A 437 -12.62 4.42 -8.22
CA SER A 437 -13.98 4.95 -8.04
C SER A 437 -14.72 5.01 -9.37
N ASN A 438 -15.04 3.85 -9.96
CA ASN A 438 -15.80 3.82 -11.22
C ASN A 438 -17.32 3.99 -11.02
N ASP A 439 -17.85 3.73 -9.83
CA ASP A 439 -19.28 3.75 -9.54
C ASP A 439 -19.60 4.78 -8.45
N GLU A 440 -20.47 5.76 -8.75
CA GLU A 440 -20.93 6.80 -7.81
C GLU A 440 -21.59 6.21 -6.54
N ASP A 441 -22.06 4.97 -6.60
CA ASP A 441 -22.72 4.24 -5.50
C ASP A 441 -21.75 3.61 -4.48
N GLU A 442 -20.46 3.40 -4.84
CA GLU A 442 -19.46 2.84 -3.91
C GLU A 442 -19.07 3.81 -2.80
N ARG A 443 -19.44 5.10 -2.91
CA ARG A 443 -19.09 6.17 -1.98
C ARG A 443 -19.47 5.90 -0.54
N PHE A 444 -20.40 4.99 -0.27
CA PHE A 444 -20.61 4.50 1.09
C PHE A 444 -20.76 2.99 1.21
N GLY A 445 -21.11 2.26 0.16
CA GLY A 445 -21.45 0.84 0.27
C GLY A 445 -21.06 0.05 -0.96
N ALA A 446 -20.24 -0.98 -0.80
CA ALA A 446 -19.98 -1.96 -1.86
C ALA A 446 -21.19 -2.89 -2.11
N GLY A 447 -22.14 -2.97 -1.18
CA GLY A 447 -23.21 -3.98 -1.21
C GLY A 447 -24.11 -3.92 -2.44
N GLU A 448 -24.54 -2.73 -2.86
CA GLU A 448 -25.43 -2.60 -4.01
C GLU A 448 -24.70 -2.94 -5.31
N VAL A 449 -23.48 -2.44 -5.47
CA VAL A 449 -22.62 -2.77 -6.62
C VAL A 449 -22.33 -4.26 -6.68
N LEU A 450 -22.04 -4.91 -5.54
CA LEU A 450 -21.83 -6.35 -5.48
C LEU A 450 -23.08 -7.14 -5.84
N ARG A 451 -24.27 -6.74 -5.35
CA ARG A 451 -25.56 -7.35 -5.71
C ARG A 451 -25.86 -7.19 -7.20
N GLN A 452 -25.65 -5.99 -7.74
CA GLN A 452 -25.82 -5.70 -9.16
C GLN A 452 -24.87 -6.55 -10.00
N ARG A 453 -23.57 -6.60 -9.67
CA ARG A 453 -22.58 -7.39 -10.40
C ARG A 453 -22.85 -8.90 -10.30
N ALA A 454 -23.31 -9.39 -9.15
CA ALA A 454 -23.74 -10.79 -9.02
C ALA A 454 -24.90 -11.13 -9.97
N GLN A 455 -25.79 -10.18 -10.27
CA GLN A 455 -26.88 -10.38 -11.22
C GLN A 455 -26.44 -10.19 -12.68
N THR A 456 -25.65 -9.16 -12.97
CA THR A 456 -25.32 -8.76 -14.34
C THR A 456 -24.16 -9.57 -14.94
N LEU A 457 -23.14 -9.90 -14.15
CA LEU A 457 -21.98 -10.69 -14.56
C LEU A 457 -22.19 -12.18 -14.28
N ASN A 458 -22.86 -12.49 -13.17
CA ASN A 458 -23.25 -13.86 -12.79
C ASN A 458 -22.10 -14.88 -12.86
N THR A 459 -20.91 -14.49 -12.40
CA THR A 459 -19.76 -15.40 -12.26
C THR A 459 -19.69 -15.94 -10.84
N PRO A 460 -19.07 -17.11 -10.60
CA PRO A 460 -18.87 -17.64 -9.25
C PRO A 460 -18.23 -16.62 -8.31
N TYR A 461 -17.21 -15.88 -8.78
CA TYR A 461 -16.57 -14.82 -7.99
C TYR A 461 -17.60 -13.81 -7.46
N HIS A 462 -18.42 -13.23 -8.35
CA HIS A 462 -19.38 -12.18 -7.97
C HIS A 462 -20.48 -12.70 -7.06
N VAL A 463 -20.99 -13.92 -7.34
CA VAL A 463 -22.03 -14.55 -6.51
C VAL A 463 -21.52 -14.81 -5.10
N TYR A 464 -20.34 -15.41 -4.95
CA TYR A 464 -19.78 -15.70 -3.63
C TYR A 464 -19.28 -14.45 -2.89
N ALA A 465 -18.75 -13.45 -3.60
CA ALA A 465 -18.38 -12.15 -3.02
C ALA A 465 -19.62 -11.41 -2.47
N CYS A 466 -20.75 -11.45 -3.19
CA CYS A 466 -22.01 -10.89 -2.72
C CYS A 466 -22.52 -11.61 -1.46
N ARG A 467 -22.51 -12.95 -1.46
CA ARG A 467 -22.90 -13.74 -0.27
C ARG A 467 -22.02 -13.49 0.94
N TYR A 468 -20.71 -13.28 0.73
CA TYR A 468 -19.79 -12.87 1.78
C TYR A 468 -20.16 -11.51 2.34
N TYR A 469 -20.39 -10.51 1.47
CA TYR A 469 -20.79 -9.17 1.88
C TYR A 469 -22.10 -9.17 2.67
N GLU A 470 -23.10 -9.94 2.25
CA GLU A 470 -24.37 -10.10 2.98
C GLU A 470 -24.15 -10.64 4.41
N ALA A 471 -23.25 -11.60 4.58
CA ALA A 471 -22.91 -12.12 5.91
C ALA A 471 -22.26 -11.04 6.79
N VAL A 472 -21.38 -10.21 6.22
CA VAL A 472 -20.76 -9.06 6.88
C VAL A 472 -21.81 -8.00 7.24
N GLU A 473 -22.70 -7.64 6.31
CA GLU A 473 -23.75 -6.63 6.51
C GLU A 473 -24.69 -7.03 7.66
N VAL A 474 -25.06 -8.31 7.74
CA VAL A 474 -25.86 -8.84 8.86
C VAL A 474 -25.09 -8.77 10.18
N PHE A 475 -23.81 -9.14 10.20
CA PHE A 475 -23.00 -9.11 11.42
C PHE A 475 -22.82 -7.68 11.95
N VAL A 476 -22.46 -6.73 11.08
CA VAL A 476 -22.32 -5.31 11.42
C VAL A 476 -23.64 -4.76 11.96
N THR A 477 -24.76 -5.06 11.29
CA THR A 477 -26.09 -4.59 11.71
C THR A 477 -26.47 -5.14 13.08
N GLN A 478 -26.34 -6.45 13.31
CA GLN A 478 -26.64 -7.07 14.60
C GLN A 478 -25.77 -6.50 15.73
N TYR A 479 -24.49 -6.26 15.46
CA TYR A 479 -23.59 -5.67 16.44
C TYR A 479 -24.03 -4.25 16.82
N LEU A 480 -24.28 -3.38 15.82
CA LEU A 480 -24.67 -1.99 16.10
C LEU A 480 -26.06 -1.86 16.71
N ASP A 481 -27.02 -2.70 16.32
CA ASP A 481 -28.38 -2.67 16.89
C ASP A 481 -28.41 -2.99 18.39
N THR A 482 -27.36 -3.65 18.90
CA THR A 482 -27.19 -3.89 20.33
C THR A 482 -26.87 -2.61 21.11
N PHE A 483 -26.23 -1.63 20.47
CA PHE A 483 -25.84 -0.36 21.09
C PHE A 483 -26.73 0.82 20.68
N TYR A 484 -27.34 0.76 19.50
CA TYR A 484 -28.14 1.83 18.91
C TYR A 484 -29.55 1.32 18.58
N PRO A 485 -30.52 1.41 19.51
CA PRO A 485 -31.87 0.89 19.30
C PRO A 485 -32.67 1.67 18.25
N SER A 486 -32.22 2.86 17.84
CA SER A 486 -32.84 3.66 16.77
C SER A 486 -31.79 4.48 16.01
N ALA A 487 -32.20 5.04 14.87
CA ALA A 487 -31.35 5.91 14.06
C ALA A 487 -31.01 7.22 14.80
N GLU A 488 -31.94 7.74 15.59
CA GLU A 488 -31.77 8.95 16.41
C GLU A 488 -30.77 8.71 17.54
N ALA A 489 -30.77 7.51 18.15
CA ALA A 489 -29.77 7.15 19.15
C ALA A 489 -28.35 7.10 18.56
N MET A 490 -28.22 6.64 17.31
CA MET A 490 -26.95 6.65 16.57
C MET A 490 -26.52 8.06 16.18
N GLU A 491 -27.45 8.91 15.73
CA GLU A 491 -27.16 10.30 15.37
C GLU A 491 -26.76 11.15 16.58
N ALA A 492 -27.31 10.85 17.77
CA ALA A 492 -26.97 11.54 19.02
C ALA A 492 -25.56 11.21 19.55
N ASP A 493 -24.88 10.20 18.99
CA ASP A 493 -23.53 9.83 19.38
C ASP A 493 -22.48 10.78 18.79
N ALA A 494 -21.97 11.68 19.64
CA ALA A 494 -21.01 12.70 19.24
C ALA A 494 -19.66 12.13 18.78
N GLU A 495 -19.21 10.98 19.30
CA GLU A 495 -17.95 10.37 18.87
C GLU A 495 -18.12 9.75 17.48
N LEU A 496 -19.24 9.06 17.25
CA LEU A 496 -19.58 8.50 15.95
C LEU A 496 -19.80 9.59 14.89
N ALA A 497 -20.45 10.70 15.26
CA ALA A 497 -20.60 11.85 14.37
C ALA A 497 -19.22 12.42 13.96
N GLY A 498 -18.31 12.65 14.93
CA GLY A 498 -16.95 13.10 14.64
C GLY A 498 -16.15 12.12 13.78
N PHE A 499 -16.32 10.81 14.00
CA PHE A 499 -15.76 9.76 13.15
C PHE A 499 -16.22 9.89 11.70
N LEU A 500 -17.54 10.00 11.46
CA LEU A 500 -18.09 10.14 10.13
C LEU A 500 -17.64 11.44 9.45
N GLU A 501 -17.70 12.57 10.16
CA GLU A 501 -17.25 13.87 9.65
C GLU A 501 -15.79 13.82 9.20
N GLN A 502 -14.93 13.16 9.98
CA GLN A 502 -13.53 13.01 9.61
C GLN A 502 -13.36 12.13 8.35
N LEU A 503 -14.08 11.01 8.24
CA LEU A 503 -14.04 10.16 7.04
C LEU A 503 -14.45 10.93 5.79
N VAL A 504 -15.55 11.69 5.88
CA VAL A 504 -16.03 12.53 4.78
C VAL A 504 -15.01 13.61 4.43
N ALA A 505 -14.38 14.24 5.43
CA ALA A 505 -13.34 15.23 5.19
C ALA A 505 -12.13 14.64 4.46
N MET A 506 -11.65 13.46 4.86
CA MET A 506 -10.51 12.79 4.21
C MET A 506 -10.85 12.40 2.76
N ARG A 507 -12.01 11.76 2.53
CA ARG A 507 -12.48 11.42 1.18
C ARG A 507 -12.65 12.64 0.29
N ASN A 508 -13.21 13.74 0.81
CA ASN A 508 -13.37 14.99 0.07
C ASN A 508 -12.03 15.69 -0.23
N MET A 509 -10.97 15.45 0.54
CA MET A 509 -9.62 15.95 0.23
C MET A 509 -9.01 15.18 -0.95
N GLU A 510 -9.20 13.87 -0.99
CA GLU A 510 -8.75 12.99 -2.07
C GLU A 510 -9.46 13.31 -3.40
N ALA A 511 -10.76 13.64 -3.33
CA ALA A 511 -11.59 14.02 -4.48
C ALA A 511 -11.12 15.28 -5.24
N ARG A 512 -10.26 16.14 -4.66
CA ARG A 512 -9.76 17.38 -5.29
C ARG A 512 -8.95 17.15 -6.57
N HIS A 513 -8.62 15.89 -6.87
CA HIS A 513 -7.90 15.47 -8.07
C HIS A 513 -8.79 14.87 -9.18
N GLY A 514 -10.12 14.89 -9.06
CA GLY A 514 -11.00 14.55 -10.19
C GLY A 514 -12.36 13.90 -9.90
N ALA A 515 -12.78 13.73 -8.64
CA ALA A 515 -14.11 13.18 -8.35
C ALA A 515 -15.19 14.27 -8.30
N THR A 516 -16.37 13.97 -8.85
CA THR A 516 -17.37 14.96 -9.30
C THR A 516 -18.41 15.40 -8.28
N ASP A 517 -18.46 14.87 -7.05
CA ASP A 517 -19.38 15.43 -6.03
C ASP A 517 -18.81 15.29 -4.62
N LYS A 518 -18.78 16.42 -3.90
CA LYS A 518 -18.46 16.44 -2.47
C LYS A 518 -19.59 15.79 -1.70
N LEU A 519 -19.22 14.90 -0.81
CA LEU A 519 -20.16 14.30 0.09
C LEU A 519 -20.50 15.27 1.24
N ASP A 520 -21.80 15.43 1.53
CA ASP A 520 -22.31 16.29 2.60
C ASP A 520 -23.26 15.50 3.53
N LEU A 521 -22.91 15.42 4.81
CA LEU A 521 -23.72 14.77 5.85
C LEU A 521 -24.83 15.69 6.39
N ALA A 522 -24.74 17.01 6.18
CA ALA A 522 -25.63 17.99 6.80
C ALA A 522 -27.07 17.91 6.28
N GLY A 523 -27.27 17.38 5.07
CA GLY A 523 -28.58 17.20 4.44
C GLY A 523 -29.26 15.85 4.69
N LEU A 524 -28.57 14.90 5.35
CA LEU A 524 -29.09 13.55 5.55
C LEU A 524 -29.94 13.43 6.82
N SER A 525 -31.04 12.68 6.74
CA SER A 525 -31.84 12.25 7.89
C SER A 525 -31.07 11.26 8.79
N ALA A 526 -31.53 11.07 10.03
CA ALA A 526 -30.98 10.07 10.95
C ALA A 526 -30.91 8.67 10.32
N ALA A 527 -31.96 8.26 9.60
CA ALA A 527 -32.03 6.97 8.93
C ALA A 527 -30.99 6.82 7.81
N GLU A 528 -30.75 7.89 7.04
CA GLU A 528 -29.73 7.92 5.99
C GLU A 528 -28.31 7.90 6.59
N LYS A 529 -28.06 8.65 7.67
CA LYS A 529 -26.78 8.59 8.39
C LYS A 529 -26.52 7.20 8.97
N ARG A 530 -27.53 6.54 9.53
CA ARG A 530 -27.43 5.14 9.97
C ARG A 530 -27.08 4.21 8.82
N ARG A 531 -27.71 4.38 7.66
CA ARG A 531 -27.37 3.62 6.44
C ARG A 531 -25.91 3.83 6.04
N VAL A 532 -25.45 5.07 6.07
CA VAL A 532 -24.04 5.42 5.78
C VAL A 532 -23.09 4.70 6.73
N VAL A 533 -23.35 4.71 8.04
CA VAL A 533 -22.51 4.00 9.04
C VAL A 533 -22.44 2.50 8.72
N LEU A 534 -23.58 1.85 8.53
CA LEU A 534 -23.64 0.42 8.22
C LEU A 534 -22.89 0.08 6.95
N ASN A 535 -23.07 0.88 5.90
CA ASN A 535 -22.43 0.66 4.62
C ASN A 535 -20.91 0.88 4.72
N VAL A 536 -20.44 1.93 5.43
CA VAL A 536 -19.01 2.21 5.63
C VAL A 536 -18.33 1.07 6.38
N LEU A 537 -18.92 0.62 7.48
CA LEU A 537 -18.32 -0.44 8.30
C LEU A 537 -18.34 -1.79 7.57
N SER A 538 -19.45 -2.14 6.91
CA SER A 538 -19.54 -3.38 6.13
C SER A 538 -18.58 -3.39 4.96
N SER A 539 -18.47 -2.25 4.26
CA SER A 539 -17.52 -2.10 3.16
C SER A 539 -16.10 -2.15 3.67
N PHE A 540 -15.78 -1.53 4.80
CA PHE A 540 -14.45 -1.61 5.37
C PHE A 540 -14.04 -3.05 5.65
N VAL A 541 -14.89 -3.81 6.35
CA VAL A 541 -14.66 -5.23 6.63
C VAL A 541 -14.46 -5.99 5.32
N PHE A 542 -15.31 -5.77 4.31
CA PHE A 542 -15.14 -6.38 2.99
C PHE A 542 -13.78 -6.06 2.34
N HIS A 543 -13.37 -4.78 2.34
CA HIS A 543 -12.14 -4.34 1.68
C HIS A 543 -10.89 -4.92 2.33
N VAL A 544 -10.82 -4.92 3.68
CA VAL A 544 -9.63 -5.37 4.40
C VAL A 544 -9.54 -6.88 4.60
N THR A 545 -10.54 -7.63 4.14
CA THR A 545 -10.57 -9.10 4.24
C THR A 545 -10.62 -9.72 2.84
N MET A 546 -11.80 -9.83 2.25
CA MET A 546 -12.03 -10.52 0.98
C MET A 546 -11.41 -9.79 -0.21
N LEU A 547 -11.58 -8.47 -0.31
CA LEU A 547 -10.97 -7.74 -1.42
C LEU A 547 -9.45 -7.76 -1.31
N HIS A 548 -8.88 -7.50 -0.12
CA HIS A 548 -7.43 -7.59 0.11
C HIS A 548 -6.87 -8.97 -0.27
N GLU A 549 -7.58 -10.07 0.05
CA GLU A 549 -7.18 -11.40 -0.44
C GLU A 549 -7.26 -11.52 -1.97
N GLN A 550 -8.34 -11.03 -2.59
CA GLN A 550 -8.54 -11.03 -4.05
C GLN A 550 -7.42 -10.32 -4.80
N VAL A 551 -7.01 -9.16 -4.30
CA VAL A 551 -6.03 -8.29 -4.98
C VAL A 551 -4.60 -8.50 -4.48
N GLY A 552 -4.43 -9.15 -3.32
CA GLY A 552 -3.15 -9.40 -2.66
C GLY A 552 -2.60 -10.82 -2.88
N SER A 553 -3.45 -11.79 -3.26
CA SER A 553 -3.03 -13.17 -3.57
C SER A 553 -2.34 -13.31 -4.94
N VAL A 554 -1.38 -12.45 -5.23
CA VAL A 554 -0.75 -12.36 -6.56
C VAL A 554 0.40 -13.36 -6.77
N GLN A 555 0.82 -14.06 -5.70
CA GLN A 555 1.96 -14.99 -5.71
C GLN A 555 1.81 -16.10 -6.76
N VAL A 556 0.61 -16.59 -7.01
CA VAL A 556 0.40 -17.64 -8.02
C VAL A 556 0.73 -17.17 -9.44
N TYR A 557 0.51 -15.89 -9.73
CA TYR A 557 0.75 -15.30 -11.04
C TYR A 557 2.20 -14.87 -11.21
N VAL A 558 2.78 -14.25 -10.17
CA VAL A 558 4.14 -13.70 -10.18
C VAL A 558 5.22 -14.78 -10.16
N GLN A 559 4.91 -15.98 -9.68
CA GLN A 559 5.85 -17.11 -9.66
C GLN A 559 6.43 -17.43 -11.04
N ASP A 560 5.63 -17.20 -12.09
CA ASP A 560 5.97 -17.53 -13.48
C ASP A 560 5.90 -16.29 -14.37
N VAL A 561 7.04 -15.62 -14.55
CA VAL A 561 7.11 -14.42 -15.38
C VAL A 561 6.93 -14.68 -16.89
N SER A 562 6.80 -15.93 -17.33
CA SER A 562 6.37 -16.24 -18.70
C SER A 562 4.84 -16.24 -18.85
N TRP A 563 4.11 -16.20 -17.73
CA TRP A 563 2.67 -16.10 -17.71
C TRP A 563 2.19 -14.66 -17.58
N ALA A 564 2.63 -13.98 -16.52
CA ALA A 564 2.38 -12.56 -16.25
C ALA A 564 3.60 -11.96 -15.55
N SER A 565 3.94 -10.70 -15.86
CA SER A 565 5.11 -10.05 -15.28
C SER A 565 4.86 -8.60 -14.94
N PHE A 566 5.55 -8.08 -13.92
CA PHE A 566 5.50 -6.65 -13.63
C PHE A 566 6.24 -5.81 -14.67
N HIS A 567 7.23 -6.36 -15.38
CA HIS A 567 7.85 -5.67 -16.51
C HIS A 567 8.58 -6.62 -17.46
N TRP A 568 8.61 -6.26 -18.73
CA TRP A 568 9.21 -7.02 -19.82
C TRP A 568 9.77 -6.08 -20.88
N LYS A 569 10.56 -6.61 -21.80
CA LYS A 569 11.06 -5.88 -22.97
C LYS A 569 10.03 -5.93 -24.09
N GLU A 570 10.01 -4.90 -24.94
CA GLU A 570 9.17 -4.90 -26.14
C GLU A 570 9.42 -6.18 -26.97
N ASP A 571 8.36 -6.73 -27.56
CA ASP A 571 8.35 -7.96 -28.34
C ASP A 571 8.71 -9.27 -27.59
N GLU A 572 9.04 -9.22 -26.29
CA GLU A 572 9.29 -10.43 -25.49
C GLU A 572 8.01 -10.92 -24.77
N THR A 573 7.75 -12.23 -24.83
CA THR A 573 6.62 -12.90 -24.15
C THR A 573 7.01 -13.44 -22.78
N ILE A 574 8.04 -12.87 -22.16
CA ILE A 574 8.56 -13.27 -20.86
C ILE A 574 9.07 -12.03 -20.14
N GLY A 575 8.82 -11.98 -18.83
CA GLY A 575 9.38 -10.94 -17.97
C GLY A 575 10.90 -11.01 -17.88
N THR A 576 11.51 -9.91 -17.46
CA THR A 576 12.97 -9.88 -17.29
C THR A 576 13.40 -10.70 -16.07
N LYS A 577 14.69 -11.02 -15.95
CA LYS A 577 15.21 -11.70 -14.76
C LYS A 577 14.94 -10.88 -13.49
N GLU A 578 15.01 -9.55 -13.59
CA GLU A 578 14.70 -8.60 -12.51
C GLU A 578 13.25 -8.68 -12.06
N ALA A 579 12.31 -8.78 -13.00
CA ALA A 579 10.91 -9.00 -12.67
C ALA A 579 10.71 -10.32 -11.92
N ALA A 580 11.42 -11.37 -12.34
CA ALA A 580 11.31 -12.71 -11.75
C ALA A 580 11.80 -12.76 -10.31
N TYR A 581 13.05 -12.34 -10.06
CA TYR A 581 13.57 -12.40 -8.69
C TYR A 581 12.95 -11.33 -7.79
N GLY A 582 12.73 -10.11 -8.31
CA GLY A 582 12.16 -9.01 -7.53
C GLY A 582 10.71 -9.29 -7.14
N GLY A 583 9.92 -9.80 -8.09
CA GLY A 583 8.56 -10.26 -7.83
C GLY A 583 8.55 -11.41 -6.82
N ALA A 584 9.43 -12.39 -6.96
CA ALA A 584 9.47 -13.52 -6.03
C ALA A 584 9.82 -13.10 -4.59
N ILE A 585 10.76 -12.18 -4.42
CA ILE A 585 11.15 -11.67 -3.10
C ILE A 585 10.06 -10.77 -2.52
N LEU A 586 9.39 -9.95 -3.33
CA LEU A 586 8.22 -9.19 -2.87
C LEU A 586 7.15 -10.13 -2.31
N MET A 587 6.79 -11.20 -3.03
CA MET A 587 5.82 -12.20 -2.55
C MET A 587 6.28 -12.90 -1.27
N ALA A 588 7.57 -13.19 -1.13
CA ALA A 588 8.08 -13.74 0.12
C ALA A 588 7.91 -12.78 1.31
N LEU A 589 8.10 -11.46 1.09
CA LEU A 589 7.97 -10.43 2.13
C LEU A 589 6.52 -10.19 2.56
N THR A 590 5.62 -10.07 1.59
CA THR A 590 4.22 -9.63 1.78
C THR A 590 3.25 -10.81 1.94
N SER A 591 3.73 -11.98 2.35
CA SER A 591 2.87 -13.16 2.57
C SER A 591 3.20 -13.87 3.88
N THR A 592 3.61 -13.08 4.86
CA THR A 592 3.81 -13.58 6.22
C THR A 592 2.45 -13.94 6.81
N PRO A 593 2.22 -15.16 7.35
CA PRO A 593 0.91 -15.53 7.87
C PRO A 593 0.38 -14.54 8.93
N MET A 594 -0.87 -14.09 8.75
CA MET A 594 -1.58 -13.21 9.70
C MET A 594 -2.87 -13.86 10.22
N PRO A 595 -3.51 -13.28 11.26
CA PRO A 595 -4.73 -13.86 11.83
C PRO A 595 -5.81 -14.05 10.77
N LYS A 596 -6.35 -15.26 10.72
CA LYS A 596 -7.44 -15.61 9.81
C LYS A 596 -8.77 -15.06 10.33
N LEU A 597 -9.63 -14.66 9.39
CA LEU A 597 -10.98 -14.17 9.68
C LEU A 597 -11.86 -15.25 10.31
N MET A 598 -11.76 -16.47 9.78
CA MET A 598 -12.43 -17.64 10.34
C MET A 598 -11.73 -18.10 11.61
N VAL A 599 -12.47 -18.10 12.71
CA VAL A 599 -12.01 -18.53 14.03
C VAL A 599 -13.06 -19.40 14.71
N THR A 600 -12.65 -20.21 15.67
CA THR A 600 -13.58 -20.97 16.50
C THR A 600 -14.09 -20.06 17.62
N PRO A 601 -15.40 -19.81 17.76
CA PRO A 601 -15.96 -19.09 18.90
C PRO A 601 -15.54 -19.74 20.23
N GLY A 602 -15.09 -18.94 21.18
CA GLY A 602 -14.51 -19.38 22.45
C GLY A 602 -13.08 -19.91 22.37
N GLY A 603 -12.48 -19.96 21.17
CA GLY A 603 -11.11 -20.42 20.94
C GLY A 603 -10.04 -19.37 21.25
N PRO A 604 -8.74 -19.73 21.16
CA PRO A 604 -7.62 -18.83 21.49
C PRO A 604 -7.43 -17.64 20.53
N ARG A 605 -8.11 -17.66 19.38
CA ARG A 605 -8.12 -16.59 18.36
C ARG A 605 -9.46 -15.87 18.27
N ASP A 606 -10.39 -16.16 19.18
CA ASP A 606 -11.67 -15.46 19.25
C ASP A 606 -11.45 -14.00 19.67
N TRP A 607 -12.10 -13.07 18.97
CA TRP A 607 -12.04 -11.63 19.19
C TRP A 607 -13.14 -11.09 20.12
N THR A 608 -14.07 -11.93 20.58
CA THR A 608 -15.22 -11.52 21.41
C THR A 608 -14.83 -10.89 22.75
N PHE A 609 -13.58 -11.08 23.21
CA PHE A 609 -13.06 -10.39 24.40
C PHE A 609 -12.97 -8.85 24.23
N LEU A 610 -13.07 -8.34 22.99
CA LEU A 610 -13.09 -6.91 22.70
C LEU A 610 -14.47 -6.28 22.91
N PHE A 611 -15.54 -7.06 22.96
CA PHE A 611 -16.90 -6.52 23.01
C PHE A 611 -17.16 -5.79 24.33
N PRO A 612 -17.53 -4.49 24.31
CA PRO A 612 -17.63 -3.66 25.52
C PRO A 612 -18.98 -3.84 26.20
N ALA A 613 -19.30 -5.07 26.62
CA ALA A 613 -20.56 -5.41 27.27
C ALA A 613 -20.38 -6.50 28.33
N GLU A 614 -21.38 -6.61 29.21
CA GLU A 614 -21.46 -7.65 30.23
C GLU A 614 -22.84 -8.34 30.20
N GLY A 615 -22.99 -9.43 30.94
CA GLY A 615 -24.27 -10.10 31.14
C GLY A 615 -24.92 -10.59 29.83
N ASP A 616 -26.22 -10.33 29.66
CA ASP A 616 -26.99 -10.80 28.51
C ASP A 616 -26.65 -10.07 27.21
N THR A 617 -26.23 -8.80 27.29
CA THR A 617 -25.76 -8.03 26.14
C THR A 617 -24.49 -8.67 25.55
N LEU A 618 -23.54 -9.07 26.40
CA LEU A 618 -22.34 -9.78 25.94
C LEU A 618 -22.69 -11.12 25.28
N LYS A 619 -23.64 -11.88 25.85
CA LYS A 619 -24.11 -13.13 25.24
C LYS A 619 -24.73 -12.91 23.87
N ALA A 620 -25.50 -11.84 23.70
CA ALA A 620 -26.10 -11.47 22.41
C ALA A 620 -25.01 -11.16 21.36
N LEU A 621 -23.99 -10.38 21.72
CA LEU A 621 -22.85 -10.07 20.85
C LEU A 621 -22.05 -11.32 20.47
N GLN A 622 -21.78 -12.19 21.45
CA GLN A 622 -21.13 -13.49 21.22
C GLN A 622 -21.97 -14.39 20.31
N GLY A 623 -23.30 -14.38 20.47
CA GLY A 623 -24.23 -15.09 19.59
C GLY A 623 -24.18 -14.58 18.16
N GLY A 624 -24.19 -13.26 17.95
CA GLY A 624 -24.04 -12.64 16.63
C GLY A 624 -22.71 -12.98 15.97
N PHE A 625 -21.61 -12.96 16.73
CA PHE A 625 -20.30 -13.39 16.23
C PHE A 625 -20.27 -14.89 15.87
N ALA A 626 -20.89 -15.75 16.68
CA ALA A 626 -20.98 -17.18 16.38
C ALA A 626 -21.83 -17.47 15.14
N ASP A 627 -22.92 -16.71 14.91
CA ASP A 627 -23.71 -16.77 13.68
C ASP A 627 -22.89 -16.33 12.46
N PHE A 628 -22.14 -15.22 12.57
CA PHE A 628 -21.21 -14.78 11.53
C PHE A 628 -20.18 -15.87 11.18
N GLN A 629 -19.50 -16.43 12.18
CA GLN A 629 -18.54 -17.52 11.97
C GLN A 629 -19.20 -18.77 11.33
N SER A 630 -20.43 -19.10 11.71
CA SER A 630 -21.18 -20.21 11.12
C SER A 630 -21.51 -19.96 9.64
N LYS A 631 -21.86 -18.72 9.27
CA LYS A 631 -22.08 -18.31 7.88
C LYS A 631 -20.79 -18.40 7.07
N LEU A 632 -19.65 -18.00 7.63
CA LEU A 632 -18.34 -18.15 6.97
C LEU A 632 -17.98 -19.62 6.72
N VAL A 633 -18.19 -20.50 7.72
CA VAL A 633 -17.96 -21.95 7.57
C VAL A 633 -18.83 -22.54 6.46
N ARG A 634 -20.11 -22.17 6.42
CA ARG A 634 -21.03 -22.62 5.37
C ARG A 634 -20.59 -22.12 3.99
N LEU A 635 -20.26 -20.83 3.87
CA LEU A 635 -19.79 -20.25 2.62
C LEU A 635 -18.50 -20.91 2.13
N ALA A 636 -17.53 -21.15 3.02
CA ALA A 636 -16.30 -21.87 2.69
C ALA A 636 -16.60 -23.28 2.16
N SER A 637 -17.53 -24.00 2.79
CA SER A 637 -17.94 -25.34 2.35
C SER A 637 -18.59 -25.31 0.96
N ASP A 638 -19.47 -24.34 0.70
CA ASP A 638 -20.13 -24.18 -0.60
C ASP A 638 -19.14 -23.85 -1.71
N VAL A 639 -18.12 -23.01 -1.43
CA VAL A 639 -17.06 -22.68 -2.39
C VAL A 639 -16.14 -23.89 -2.63
N GLU A 640 -15.77 -24.63 -1.58
CA GLU A 640 -14.98 -25.85 -1.72
C GLU A 640 -15.71 -26.91 -2.57
N GLU A 641 -17.02 -27.06 -2.41
CA GLU A 641 -17.81 -27.97 -3.24
C GLU A 641 -17.89 -27.50 -4.69
N HIS A 642 -18.14 -26.21 -4.93
CA HIS A 642 -18.10 -25.64 -6.28
C HIS A 642 -16.74 -25.87 -6.96
N ASN A 643 -15.64 -25.58 -6.26
CA ASN A 643 -14.29 -25.76 -6.81
C ASN A 643 -13.98 -27.23 -7.15
N LYS A 644 -14.52 -28.19 -6.38
CA LYS A 644 -14.38 -29.63 -6.69
C LYS A 644 -15.18 -30.04 -7.92
N VAL A 645 -16.41 -29.54 -8.05
CA VAL A 645 -17.32 -29.90 -9.16
C VAL A 645 -16.92 -29.16 -10.45
N ARG A 646 -16.40 -27.94 -10.34
CA ARG A 646 -16.07 -27.05 -11.46
C ARG A 646 -14.64 -26.47 -11.32
N PRO A 647 -13.59 -27.29 -11.52
CA PRO A 647 -12.21 -26.85 -11.35
C PRO A 647 -11.80 -25.71 -12.30
N HIS A 648 -12.40 -25.61 -13.49
CA HIS A 648 -12.14 -24.54 -14.46
C HIS A 648 -12.81 -23.20 -14.10
N GLU A 649 -13.71 -23.20 -13.12
CA GLU A 649 -14.40 -22.01 -12.59
C GLU A 649 -14.07 -21.81 -11.09
N ALA A 650 -12.96 -22.40 -10.63
CA ALA A 650 -12.62 -22.42 -9.22
C ALA A 650 -12.22 -21.04 -8.71
N VAL A 651 -12.82 -20.62 -7.59
CA VAL A 651 -12.59 -19.34 -6.93
C VAL A 651 -12.02 -19.58 -5.53
N PHE A 652 -10.80 -19.09 -5.29
CA PHE A 652 -10.08 -19.33 -4.04
C PHE A 652 -10.07 -18.10 -3.12
N THR A 653 -9.90 -16.92 -3.70
CA THR A 653 -9.80 -15.64 -3.00
C THR A 653 -11.09 -15.18 -2.33
N VAL A 654 -12.24 -15.74 -2.73
CA VAL A 654 -13.55 -15.48 -2.10
C VAL A 654 -13.85 -16.45 -0.94
N ASN A 655 -13.05 -17.50 -0.77
CA ASN A 655 -13.31 -18.53 0.22
C ASN A 655 -12.86 -18.04 1.61
N PRO A 656 -13.77 -17.92 2.60
CA PRO A 656 -13.44 -17.47 3.96
C PRO A 656 -12.30 -18.20 4.64
N ARG A 657 -11.99 -19.44 4.22
CA ARG A 657 -10.89 -20.24 4.73
C ARG A 657 -9.51 -19.59 4.58
N TYR A 658 -9.34 -18.79 3.52
CA TYR A 658 -8.05 -18.17 3.21
C TYR A 658 -7.98 -16.72 3.71
N LEU A 659 -9.13 -16.08 3.92
CA LEU A 659 -9.23 -14.68 4.28
C LEU A 659 -8.52 -14.36 5.61
N GLU A 660 -7.72 -13.30 5.56
CA GLU A 660 -7.17 -12.65 6.75
C GLU A 660 -8.17 -11.66 7.33
N THR A 661 -8.00 -11.32 8.60
CA THR A 661 -8.94 -10.44 9.31
C THR A 661 -8.73 -8.96 8.98
N SER A 662 -7.57 -8.58 8.43
CA SER A 662 -7.20 -7.19 8.15
C SER A 662 -6.11 -7.09 7.09
N VAL A 663 -5.89 -5.88 6.57
CA VAL A 663 -4.69 -5.53 5.83
C VAL A 663 -3.51 -5.51 6.80
N SER A 664 -2.74 -6.60 6.81
CA SER A 664 -1.65 -6.82 7.78
C SER A 664 -0.33 -7.27 7.15
N VAL A 665 -0.31 -7.52 5.84
CA VAL A 665 0.86 -7.88 5.01
C VAL A 665 0.93 -7.15 3.70
#